data_AF-A0A8J7AXU5-F1
#
_entry.id   AF-A0A8J7AXU5-F1
#
_cell.length_a   1.000
_cell.length_b   1.000
_cell.length_c   1.000
_cell.angle_alpha   90.00
_cell.angle_beta   90.00
_cell.angle_gamma   90.00
#
_symmetry.space_group_name_H-M   'P 1'
#
loop_
_entity.id
_entity.type
_entity.pdbx_description
1 polymer ?
#
loop_
_entity_poly.entity_id
_entity_poly.type
_entity_poly.pdbx_seq_one_letter_code
_entity_poly.pdbx_strand_id
1 'polypeptide(L)'
;MSARSLQASPEGIEKARKALSGKALTQTALAEDKLTMVKISVSRSTIGKFFSGKSIDRQYFYEICERLGLEWDEIVLKPSEEEDLGKPLKIDTLVQQVREAIRDDIKERCGTMRILDMTHPIGLGEIYTHVNILEKILGRRRKAIPEMLEECNAADFFDRFGWGQIKEKRVPGLEAVAKHDKLMILGKPGAGKTTFSKHLAIQCNRGKFYPHLVPIFVTLKDFADAEKQPGLLDYIVGTFRHKALKTIIEQGRALILLDGLDEVREEDSQRVIKAIEGFSHRYRHNPFVITCRIAAREYTFDKFTEVEIADFDDTQIATFAGNWFKNKVVKPKTFLERLNENEPVKELASNPLLLTLLCIAFEESGEFPANRAELYKEGLDALLKKWDAKRGIQRYNPYGKLSLGRKEDLLSKIAWTTFERGDYFFKQRTAEQYITTYIRNLPGASLDEEALQLDSEKVLNSIEAQHGLLVARAKGIYSFSHLTFHEYFTAREVVTVRQSSEAALQGLVSHVADKRWREVFLLAVAMSPNADRLLLLMKEKIDGLVAEDERIQQWLTWGMEKARSVDVSYTPEDIKKTANQLGFAPKKELSLFLSLYLYFSRTLDLFLNLYRSLDFSLYHLSFSLDLFVSIYYLSPSVNLCLSRTLELSKKRDRALHHELQKLNDKLPKRKNEEELDQWWKANGKAWREQLRAVMVKYRNIGHDWQLSDEQRKLREQYWEANKFLMQCLNSECYVSREVRQEIEKTLFLPTRTVSYNAASVIP
;
A
#
# COMPACT_ATOMS: atom_id res chain seq x y z
N MET A 1 -41.61 -35.50 -22.15
CA MET A 1 -42.47 -36.00 -23.23
C MET A 1 -41.57 -36.22 -24.44
N SER A 2 -41.43 -37.33 -25.14
CA SER A 2 -41.92 -38.71 -25.03
C SER A 2 -41.09 -39.52 -26.04
N ALA A 3 -40.15 -40.37 -25.61
CA ALA A 3 -39.50 -41.33 -26.52
C ALA A 3 -40.44 -42.52 -26.84
N ARG A 4 -41.72 -42.22 -27.11
CA ARG A 4 -42.77 -43.21 -27.38
C ARG A 4 -43.09 -43.35 -28.87
N SER A 5 -42.60 -42.45 -29.73
CA SER A 5 -42.89 -42.48 -31.17
C SER A 5 -41.62 -42.56 -32.04
N LEU A 6 -41.63 -43.42 -33.05
CA LEU A 6 -40.59 -43.59 -34.07
C LEU A 6 -41.08 -43.13 -35.44
N GLN A 7 -40.15 -42.72 -36.31
CA GLN A 7 -40.42 -42.26 -37.68
C GLN A 7 -39.51 -43.03 -38.65
N ALA A 8 -40.02 -43.43 -39.81
CA ALA A 8 -39.25 -44.15 -40.82
C ALA A 8 -38.45 -43.18 -41.69
N SER A 9 -37.20 -43.53 -42.04
CA SER A 9 -36.38 -42.76 -42.98
C SER A 9 -36.94 -42.87 -44.41
N PRO A 10 -36.63 -41.93 -45.32
CA PRO A 10 -37.04 -42.03 -46.73
C PRO A 10 -36.59 -43.35 -47.38
N GLU A 11 -35.36 -43.77 -47.14
CA GLU A 11 -34.78 -45.04 -47.60
C GLU A 11 -35.45 -46.26 -46.94
N GLY A 12 -35.77 -46.16 -45.64
CA GLY A 12 -36.49 -47.17 -44.89
C GLY A 12 -37.92 -47.38 -45.39
N ILE A 13 -38.61 -46.30 -45.79
CA ILE A 13 -39.95 -46.38 -46.40
C ILE A 13 -39.88 -47.10 -47.76
N GLU A 14 -38.82 -46.86 -48.54
CA GLU A 14 -38.64 -47.53 -49.83
C GLU A 14 -38.35 -49.03 -49.66
N LYS A 15 -37.48 -49.39 -48.71
CA LYS A 15 -37.27 -50.79 -48.28
C LYS A 15 -38.56 -51.44 -47.82
N ALA A 16 -39.35 -50.76 -47.00
CA ALA A 16 -40.64 -51.25 -46.52
C ALA A 16 -41.64 -51.46 -47.67
N ARG A 17 -41.69 -50.56 -48.66
CA ARG A 17 -42.55 -50.71 -49.85
C ARG A 17 -42.11 -51.88 -50.74
N LYS A 18 -40.81 -52.13 -50.84
CA LYS A 18 -40.25 -53.26 -51.58
C LYS A 18 -40.51 -54.60 -50.90
N ALA A 19 -40.43 -54.66 -49.56
CA ALA A 19 -40.81 -55.85 -48.79
C ALA A 19 -42.32 -56.11 -48.86
N LEU A 20 -43.12 -55.05 -48.86
CA LEU A 20 -44.57 -55.11 -49.03
C LEU A 20 -44.96 -55.74 -50.39
N SER A 21 -44.35 -55.27 -51.48
CA SER A 21 -44.61 -55.81 -52.83
C SER A 21 -44.05 -57.23 -53.00
N GLY A 22 -42.87 -57.51 -52.45
CA GLY A 22 -42.25 -58.85 -52.49
C GLY A 22 -43.05 -59.93 -51.77
N LYS A 23 -43.84 -59.57 -50.75
CA LYS A 23 -44.76 -60.48 -50.03
C LYS A 23 -46.18 -60.51 -50.60
N ALA A 24 -46.44 -59.80 -51.72
CA ALA A 24 -47.77 -59.64 -52.32
C ALA A 24 -48.85 -59.12 -51.33
N LEU A 25 -48.45 -58.31 -50.35
CA LEU A 25 -49.33 -57.73 -49.34
C LEU A 25 -49.74 -56.32 -49.76
N THR A 26 -50.99 -55.93 -49.47
CA THR A 26 -51.42 -54.52 -49.53
C THR A 26 -51.25 -53.87 -48.16
N GLN A 27 -51.14 -52.54 -48.10
CA GLN A 27 -51.15 -51.83 -46.80
C GLN A 27 -52.43 -52.12 -46.00
N THR A 28 -53.53 -52.41 -46.69
CA THR A 28 -54.79 -52.88 -46.10
C THR A 28 -54.69 -54.28 -45.52
N ALA A 29 -53.99 -55.20 -46.19
CA ALA A 29 -53.73 -56.55 -45.67
C ALA A 29 -52.77 -56.56 -44.46
N LEU A 30 -51.89 -55.55 -44.31
CA LEU A 30 -51.06 -55.40 -43.11
C LEU A 30 -51.84 -55.02 -41.85
N ALA A 31 -53.04 -54.47 -42.02
CA ALA A 31 -53.93 -54.09 -40.93
C ALA A 31 -54.85 -55.24 -40.48
N GLU A 32 -54.83 -56.39 -41.17
CA GLU A 32 -55.77 -57.50 -41.00
C GLU A 32 -55.02 -58.81 -40.84
N ASP A 33 -55.13 -59.45 -39.67
CA ASP A 33 -54.56 -60.78 -39.43
C ASP A 33 -55.39 -61.84 -40.15
N LYS A 34 -54.75 -62.64 -41.02
CA LYS A 34 -55.44 -63.65 -41.85
C LYS A 34 -55.80 -64.93 -41.09
N LEU A 35 -55.41 -65.09 -39.83
CA LEU A 35 -55.58 -66.38 -39.13
C LEU A 35 -56.50 -66.39 -37.89
N THR A 36 -56.96 -65.26 -37.35
CA THR A 36 -57.62 -65.29 -36.01
C THR A 36 -58.93 -64.50 -35.85
N MET A 37 -59.43 -63.77 -36.84
CA MET A 37 -60.72 -63.04 -36.75
C MET A 37 -60.93 -62.27 -35.42
N VAL A 38 -59.88 -61.60 -34.90
CA VAL A 38 -59.99 -60.62 -33.82
C VAL A 38 -59.37 -59.31 -34.27
N LYS A 39 -60.12 -58.20 -34.12
CA LYS A 39 -59.63 -56.85 -34.40
C LYS A 39 -58.55 -56.46 -33.38
N ILE A 40 -57.54 -55.77 -33.91
CA ILE A 40 -56.58 -54.85 -33.29
C ILE A 40 -55.17 -55.43 -33.25
N SER A 41 -54.33 -54.91 -34.13
CA SER A 41 -52.91 -54.82 -33.81
C SER A 41 -52.31 -53.51 -34.34
N VAL A 42 -52.65 -53.09 -35.57
CA VAL A 42 -52.29 -51.75 -36.09
C VAL A 42 -53.40 -51.15 -36.97
N SER A 43 -53.81 -49.90 -36.71
CA SER A 43 -54.84 -49.23 -37.53
C SER A 43 -54.32 -48.89 -38.94
N ARG A 44 -55.20 -48.91 -39.96
CA ARG A 44 -54.86 -48.45 -41.32
C ARG A 44 -54.28 -47.03 -41.34
N SER A 45 -54.76 -46.16 -40.45
CA SER A 45 -54.23 -44.79 -40.28
C SER A 45 -52.78 -44.80 -39.77
N THR A 46 -52.44 -45.71 -38.84
CA THR A 46 -51.08 -45.87 -38.32
C THR A 46 -50.13 -46.41 -39.39
N ILE A 47 -50.56 -47.39 -40.20
CA ILE A 47 -49.78 -47.91 -41.34
C ILE A 47 -49.58 -46.80 -42.39
N GLY A 48 -50.61 -46.02 -42.70
CA GLY A 48 -50.49 -44.88 -43.60
C GLY A 48 -49.51 -43.82 -43.08
N LYS A 49 -49.48 -43.57 -41.76
CA LYS A 49 -48.49 -42.67 -41.13
C LYS A 49 -47.07 -43.21 -41.27
N PHE A 50 -46.85 -44.52 -41.09
CA PHE A 50 -45.55 -45.17 -41.29
C PHE A 50 -45.04 -44.98 -42.73
N PHE A 51 -45.85 -45.33 -43.75
CA PHE A 51 -45.46 -45.23 -45.17
C PHE A 51 -45.43 -43.81 -45.74
N SER A 52 -45.88 -42.81 -44.97
CA SER A 52 -45.76 -41.38 -45.28
C SER A 52 -44.68 -40.68 -44.46
N GLY A 53 -43.90 -41.42 -43.67
CA GLY A 53 -42.79 -40.87 -42.89
C GLY A 53 -43.25 -39.98 -41.74
N LYS A 54 -44.44 -40.20 -41.17
CA LYS A 54 -44.91 -39.53 -39.96
C LYS A 54 -44.59 -40.38 -38.73
N SER A 55 -44.38 -39.73 -37.58
CA SER A 55 -44.10 -40.42 -36.33
C SER A 55 -45.32 -41.25 -35.87
N ILE A 56 -45.08 -42.50 -35.49
CA ILE A 56 -46.07 -43.44 -34.94
C ILE A 56 -45.55 -44.03 -33.63
N ASP A 57 -46.42 -44.59 -32.79
CA ASP A 57 -45.97 -45.22 -31.54
C ASP A 57 -44.96 -46.36 -31.82
N ARG A 58 -43.92 -46.43 -30.99
CA ARG A 58 -42.79 -47.35 -31.09
C ARG A 58 -43.25 -48.81 -31.15
N GLN A 59 -44.28 -49.17 -30.39
CA GLN A 59 -44.82 -50.53 -30.40
C GLN A 59 -45.38 -50.90 -31.78
N TYR A 60 -46.15 -50.00 -32.39
CA TYR A 60 -46.69 -50.21 -33.74
C TYR A 60 -45.61 -50.16 -34.82
N PHE A 61 -44.54 -49.38 -34.61
CA PHE A 61 -43.42 -49.32 -35.55
C PHE A 61 -42.70 -50.67 -35.65
N TYR A 62 -42.44 -51.31 -34.51
CA TYR A 62 -41.81 -52.63 -34.45
C TYR A 62 -42.70 -53.71 -35.05
N GLU A 63 -43.99 -53.68 -34.75
CA GLU A 63 -44.93 -54.65 -35.27
C GLU A 63 -45.06 -54.58 -36.82
N ILE A 64 -45.03 -53.37 -37.39
CA ILE A 64 -45.02 -53.20 -38.85
C ILE A 64 -43.73 -53.76 -39.46
N CYS A 65 -42.57 -53.51 -38.85
CA CYS A 65 -41.27 -54.00 -39.34
C CYS A 65 -41.20 -55.53 -39.27
N GLU A 66 -41.65 -56.13 -38.16
CA GLU A 66 -41.71 -57.59 -37.97
C GLU A 66 -42.57 -58.28 -39.03
N ARG A 67 -43.78 -57.76 -39.31
CA ARG A 67 -44.65 -58.30 -40.37
C ARG A 67 -44.02 -58.22 -41.76
N LEU A 68 -43.29 -57.14 -42.01
CA LEU A 68 -42.54 -56.96 -43.25
C LEU A 68 -41.26 -57.81 -43.28
N GLY A 69 -40.83 -58.39 -42.16
CA GLY A 69 -39.59 -59.18 -42.04
C GLY A 69 -38.36 -58.29 -42.18
N LEU A 70 -38.43 -57.08 -41.63
CA LEU A 70 -37.38 -56.07 -41.68
C LEU A 70 -36.92 -55.77 -40.26
N GLU A 71 -35.61 -55.58 -40.09
CA GLU A 71 -35.05 -55.08 -38.84
C GLU A 71 -35.40 -53.60 -38.68
N TRP A 72 -36.01 -53.24 -37.53
CA TRP A 72 -36.58 -51.90 -37.34
C TRP A 72 -35.53 -50.79 -37.34
N ASP A 73 -34.29 -51.11 -36.98
CA ASP A 73 -33.16 -50.18 -36.91
C ASP A 73 -32.67 -49.75 -38.30
N GLU A 74 -32.89 -50.58 -39.33
CA GLU A 74 -32.65 -50.22 -40.74
C GLU A 74 -33.72 -49.30 -41.32
N ILE A 75 -34.88 -49.22 -40.66
CA ILE A 75 -36.06 -48.49 -41.16
C ILE A 75 -36.25 -47.17 -40.43
N VAL A 76 -35.89 -47.11 -39.16
CA VAL A 76 -36.03 -45.90 -38.34
C VAL A 76 -35.12 -44.79 -38.87
N LEU A 77 -35.63 -43.56 -38.88
CA LEU A 77 -34.83 -42.37 -39.08
C LEU A 77 -33.87 -42.23 -37.89
N LYS A 78 -32.63 -42.67 -38.08
CA LYS A 78 -31.55 -42.44 -37.11
C LYS A 78 -31.30 -40.93 -37.06
N PRO A 79 -31.24 -40.31 -35.86
CA PRO A 79 -30.87 -38.91 -35.77
C PRO A 79 -29.49 -38.75 -36.43
N SER A 80 -29.41 -37.89 -37.45
CA SER A 80 -28.16 -37.55 -38.09
C SER A 80 -27.19 -37.00 -37.04
N GLU A 81 -25.97 -37.56 -36.97
CA GLU A 81 -24.89 -37.10 -36.08
C GLU A 81 -24.36 -35.68 -36.41
N GLU A 82 -25.05 -34.93 -37.28
CA GLU A 82 -24.79 -33.51 -37.55
C GLU A 82 -25.90 -32.56 -37.07
N GLU A 83 -26.91 -33.06 -36.34
CA GLU A 83 -27.90 -32.21 -35.65
C GLU A 83 -28.01 -32.57 -34.16
N ASP A 84 -26.89 -32.55 -33.44
CA ASP A 84 -26.89 -32.44 -31.97
C ASP A 84 -26.11 -31.20 -31.48
N LEU A 85 -26.42 -30.06 -32.08
CA LEU A 85 -26.35 -28.77 -31.39
C LEU A 85 -27.69 -28.54 -30.67
N GLY A 86 -27.90 -29.29 -29.59
CA GLY A 86 -29.08 -29.18 -28.74
C GLY A 86 -29.36 -27.73 -28.30
N LYS A 87 -30.43 -27.14 -28.84
CA LYS A 87 -31.15 -25.90 -28.41
C LYS A 87 -30.42 -25.01 -27.36
N PRO A 88 -29.38 -24.24 -27.73
CA PRO A 88 -28.76 -23.24 -26.84
C PRO A 88 -29.59 -21.94 -26.74
N LEU A 89 -30.42 -21.66 -27.75
CA LEU A 89 -31.04 -20.35 -27.97
C LEU A 89 -32.03 -19.88 -26.88
N LYS A 90 -32.69 -20.77 -26.10
CA LYS A 90 -33.70 -20.32 -25.11
C LYS A 90 -33.10 -19.72 -23.84
N ILE A 91 -32.09 -20.36 -23.26
CA ILE A 91 -31.50 -19.89 -22.00
C ILE A 91 -30.58 -18.69 -22.23
N ASP A 92 -29.85 -18.65 -23.35
CA ASP A 92 -29.00 -17.52 -23.71
C ASP A 92 -29.83 -16.26 -23.97
N THR A 93 -30.96 -16.41 -24.68
CA THR A 93 -31.93 -15.32 -24.86
C THR A 93 -32.49 -14.86 -23.53
N LEU A 94 -32.81 -15.79 -22.61
CA LEU A 94 -33.31 -15.45 -21.28
C LEU A 94 -32.25 -14.70 -20.45
N VAL A 95 -30.98 -15.11 -20.51
CA VAL A 95 -29.87 -14.40 -19.87
C VAL A 95 -29.77 -12.96 -20.36
N GLN A 96 -29.85 -12.74 -21.68
CA GLN A 96 -29.82 -11.40 -22.26
C GLN A 96 -31.02 -10.56 -21.82
N GLN A 97 -32.24 -11.13 -21.86
CA GLN A 97 -33.47 -10.47 -21.41
C GLN A 97 -33.39 -10.07 -19.93
N VAL A 98 -32.94 -10.99 -19.08
CA VAL A 98 -32.81 -10.71 -17.63
C VAL A 98 -31.76 -9.64 -17.38
N ARG A 99 -30.61 -9.68 -18.06
CA ARG A 99 -29.57 -8.64 -17.94
C ARG A 99 -30.03 -7.26 -18.38
N GLU A 100 -30.82 -7.18 -19.45
CA GLU A 100 -31.47 -5.93 -19.84
C GLU A 100 -32.41 -5.45 -18.72
N ALA A 101 -33.25 -6.34 -18.21
CA ALA A 101 -34.25 -6.02 -17.20
C ALA A 101 -33.64 -5.55 -15.86
N ILE A 102 -32.54 -6.16 -15.40
CA ILE A 102 -31.88 -5.79 -14.12
C ILE A 102 -30.77 -4.74 -14.30
N ARG A 103 -30.59 -4.18 -15.51
CA ARG A 103 -29.47 -3.30 -15.82
C ARG A 103 -29.44 -2.08 -14.91
N ASP A 104 -30.59 -1.46 -14.72
CA ASP A 104 -30.71 -0.25 -13.90
C ASP A 104 -30.53 -0.57 -12.42
N ASP A 105 -31.04 -1.70 -11.92
CA ASP A 105 -30.77 -2.18 -10.55
C ASP A 105 -29.27 -2.38 -10.29
N ILE A 106 -28.55 -3.02 -11.23
CA ILE A 106 -27.11 -3.22 -11.11
C ILE A 106 -26.38 -1.87 -11.17
N LYS A 107 -26.81 -0.96 -12.04
CA LYS A 107 -26.21 0.38 -12.15
C LYS A 107 -26.44 1.21 -10.88
N GLU A 108 -27.61 1.15 -10.28
CA GLU A 108 -27.94 1.84 -9.04
C GLU A 108 -27.10 1.30 -7.86
N ARG A 109 -27.05 -0.04 -7.72
CA ARG A 109 -26.34 -0.69 -6.60
C ARG A 109 -24.81 -0.62 -6.72
N CYS A 110 -24.31 -0.77 -7.94
CA CYS A 110 -22.87 -0.98 -8.19
C CYS A 110 -22.20 0.20 -8.90
N GLY A 111 -22.94 1.05 -9.61
CA GLY A 111 -22.41 2.03 -10.55
C GLY A 111 -21.72 3.23 -9.92
N THR A 112 -21.99 3.53 -8.65
CA THR A 112 -21.40 4.67 -7.93
C THR A 112 -20.77 4.24 -6.61
N MET A 113 -19.83 5.08 -6.15
CA MET A 113 -19.14 4.96 -4.89
C MET A 113 -19.21 6.30 -4.16
N ARG A 114 -19.48 6.24 -2.86
CA ARG A 114 -19.31 7.38 -1.96
C ARG A 114 -18.28 6.99 -0.93
N ILE A 115 -17.18 7.72 -0.89
CA ILE A 115 -16.07 7.47 0.01
C ILE A 115 -16.08 8.57 1.06
N LEU A 116 -16.15 8.20 2.34
CA LEU A 116 -16.07 9.14 3.46
C LEU A 116 -17.03 10.34 3.31
N ASP A 117 -16.56 11.57 3.53
CA ASP A 117 -17.37 12.81 3.60
C ASP A 117 -17.64 13.46 2.24
N MET A 118 -17.36 12.76 1.14
CA MET A 118 -17.63 13.28 -0.19
C MET A 118 -19.07 13.76 -0.34
N THR A 119 -19.21 14.97 -0.88
CA THR A 119 -20.49 15.64 -1.12
C THR A 119 -21.28 14.98 -2.25
N HIS A 120 -20.58 14.40 -3.23
CA HIS A 120 -21.18 13.73 -4.39
C HIS A 120 -20.60 12.33 -4.59
N PRO A 121 -21.43 11.34 -4.99
CA PRO A 121 -20.94 10.02 -5.41
C PRO A 121 -20.10 10.12 -6.70
N ILE A 122 -19.05 9.30 -6.81
CA ILE A 122 -18.25 9.14 -8.04
C ILE A 122 -18.69 7.89 -8.80
N GLY A 123 -18.67 7.94 -10.13
CA GLY A 123 -18.90 6.77 -10.97
C GLY A 123 -17.79 5.72 -10.78
N LEU A 124 -18.14 4.48 -10.45
CA LEU A 124 -17.15 3.41 -10.22
C LEU A 124 -16.22 3.22 -11.43
N GLY A 125 -16.77 3.31 -12.64
CA GLY A 125 -15.99 3.17 -13.88
C GLY A 125 -14.96 4.28 -14.13
N GLU A 126 -15.06 5.42 -13.43
CA GLU A 126 -14.16 6.56 -13.59
C GLU A 126 -12.91 6.42 -12.74
N ILE A 127 -12.99 5.70 -11.62
CA ILE A 127 -11.92 5.57 -10.62
C ILE A 127 -11.43 4.13 -10.44
N TYR A 128 -12.11 3.14 -11.03
CA TYR A 128 -11.76 1.74 -10.84
C TYR A 128 -10.33 1.46 -11.30
N THR A 129 -9.57 0.86 -10.40
CA THR A 129 -8.24 0.30 -10.66
C THR A 129 -8.33 -1.20 -10.43
N HIS A 130 -7.72 -1.97 -11.34
CA HIS A 130 -7.71 -3.43 -11.24
C HIS A 130 -7.10 -3.87 -9.90
N VAL A 131 -7.58 -4.97 -9.34
CA VAL A 131 -7.05 -5.53 -8.09
C VAL A 131 -6.18 -6.75 -8.39
N ASN A 132 -5.16 -6.93 -7.56
CA ASN A 132 -4.30 -8.11 -7.58
C ASN A 132 -4.68 -9.02 -6.42
N ILE A 133 -4.60 -10.33 -6.65
CA ILE A 133 -4.98 -11.38 -5.71
C ILE A 133 -3.76 -12.22 -5.35
N LEU A 134 -3.65 -12.55 -4.08
CA LEU A 134 -2.73 -13.52 -3.52
C LEU A 134 -3.50 -14.83 -3.35
N GLU A 135 -3.00 -15.90 -3.99
CA GLU A 135 -3.61 -17.23 -3.85
C GLU A 135 -3.35 -17.86 -2.47
N LYS A 136 -2.43 -17.28 -1.69
CA LYS A 136 -2.14 -17.67 -0.31
C LYS A 136 -2.44 -16.52 0.63
N ILE A 137 -3.12 -16.83 1.73
CA ILE A 137 -3.44 -15.88 2.78
C ILE A 137 -2.20 -15.66 3.66
N LEU A 138 -1.74 -14.42 3.74
CA LEU A 138 -0.50 -14.03 4.41
C LEU A 138 -0.49 -14.49 5.88
N GLY A 139 -1.55 -14.14 6.63
CA GLY A 139 -1.68 -14.43 8.06
C GLY A 139 -1.82 -15.91 8.42
N ARG A 140 -2.06 -16.81 7.46
CA ARG A 140 -2.20 -18.26 7.71
C ARG A 140 -0.93 -19.06 7.42
N ARG A 141 0.12 -18.41 6.93
CA ARG A 141 1.41 -19.06 6.66
C ARG A 141 2.08 -19.46 7.98
N ARG A 142 2.78 -20.60 7.96
CA ARG A 142 3.62 -21.04 9.09
C ARG A 142 5.04 -20.56 8.82
N LYS A 143 5.38 -19.39 9.35
CA LYS A 143 6.73 -18.82 9.32
C LYS A 143 7.12 -18.34 10.70
N ALA A 144 8.41 -18.38 11.00
CA ALA A 144 8.95 -17.80 12.23
C ALA A 144 9.38 -16.34 12.01
N ILE A 145 9.49 -15.57 13.10
CA ILE A 145 9.94 -14.15 13.03
C ILE A 145 11.29 -13.99 12.31
N PRO A 146 12.33 -14.82 12.55
CA PRO A 146 13.61 -14.68 11.83
C PRO A 146 13.47 -14.81 10.31
N GLU A 147 12.71 -15.80 9.84
CA GLU A 147 12.45 -16.00 8.39
C GLU A 147 11.75 -14.78 7.78
N MET A 148 10.85 -14.15 8.54
CA MET A 148 10.16 -12.94 8.09
C MET A 148 11.08 -11.71 8.05
N LEU A 149 11.98 -11.58 9.02
CA LEU A 149 12.98 -10.51 9.04
C LEU A 149 13.99 -10.67 7.90
N GLU A 150 14.37 -11.90 7.53
CA GLU A 150 15.23 -12.17 6.37
C GLU A 150 14.55 -11.82 5.04
N GLU A 151 13.23 -12.00 4.94
CA GLU A 151 12.45 -11.57 3.78
C GLU A 151 12.36 -10.05 3.66
N CYS A 152 12.44 -9.35 4.78
CA CYS A 152 12.56 -7.89 4.88
C CYS A 152 14.04 -7.49 4.86
N ASN A 153 14.71 -7.54 3.70
CA ASN A 153 16.11 -7.15 3.48
C ASN A 153 16.64 -6.14 4.54
N ALA A 154 17.63 -6.57 5.34
CA ALA A 154 18.19 -5.74 6.43
C ALA A 154 18.84 -4.42 5.96
N ALA A 155 19.20 -4.32 4.68
CA ALA A 155 19.71 -3.08 4.07
C ALA A 155 18.58 -2.07 3.71
N ASP A 156 17.39 -2.56 3.37
CA ASP A 156 16.20 -1.76 3.01
C ASP A 156 15.36 -1.35 4.24
N PHE A 157 15.76 -1.82 5.43
CA PHE A 157 15.12 -1.48 6.70
C PHE A 157 15.18 0.03 7.02
N PHE A 158 16.18 0.72 6.47
CA PHE A 158 16.47 2.12 6.77
C PHE A 158 16.00 3.11 5.70
N ASP A 159 15.71 2.65 4.48
CA ASP A 159 15.25 3.48 3.35
C ASP A 159 13.75 3.33 3.06
N ARG A 160 12.99 2.72 3.99
CA ARG A 160 11.52 2.61 3.96
C ARG A 160 10.98 1.99 2.65
N PHE A 161 11.21 0.70 2.42
CA PHE A 161 10.11 -0.28 2.32
C PHE A 161 10.56 -1.72 2.02
N GLY A 162 10.00 -2.66 2.79
CA GLY A 162 9.95 -4.09 2.48
C GLY A 162 8.64 -4.77 2.89
N TRP A 163 7.65 -4.01 3.36
CA TRP A 163 6.40 -4.56 3.91
C TRP A 163 5.33 -4.83 2.83
N GLY A 164 5.56 -4.38 1.60
CA GLY A 164 4.66 -4.49 0.44
C GLY A 164 5.18 -5.31 -0.75
N GLN A 165 6.48 -5.65 -0.81
CA GLN A 165 6.99 -6.60 -1.79
C GLN A 165 6.68 -8.02 -1.31
N ILE A 166 5.41 -8.36 -1.36
CA ILE A 166 4.98 -9.74 -1.34
C ILE A 166 5.68 -10.44 -2.50
N LYS A 167 6.70 -11.25 -2.20
CA LYS A 167 7.34 -12.18 -3.16
C LYS A 167 6.35 -13.24 -3.66
N GLU A 168 5.16 -13.33 -3.07
CA GLU A 168 4.12 -14.22 -3.56
C GLU A 168 3.59 -13.72 -4.90
N LYS A 169 3.31 -14.68 -5.77
CA LYS A 169 2.75 -14.43 -7.09
C LYS A 169 1.41 -13.70 -6.96
N ARG A 170 1.33 -12.53 -7.58
CA ARG A 170 0.10 -11.76 -7.74
C ARG A 170 -0.61 -12.22 -9.02
N VAL A 171 -1.91 -12.47 -8.93
CA VAL A 171 -2.76 -12.82 -10.07
C VAL A 171 -3.83 -11.73 -10.24
N PRO A 172 -4.12 -11.27 -11.46
CA PRO A 172 -5.20 -10.31 -11.70
C PRO A 172 -6.54 -10.83 -11.15
N GLY A 173 -7.32 -9.95 -10.51
CA GLY A 173 -8.55 -10.36 -9.83
C GLY A 173 -9.58 -11.05 -10.72
N LEU A 174 -9.73 -10.61 -11.98
CA LEU A 174 -10.62 -11.26 -12.94
C LEU A 174 -10.19 -12.68 -13.27
N GLU A 175 -8.87 -12.93 -13.36
CA GLU A 175 -8.33 -14.27 -13.59
C GLU A 175 -8.54 -15.18 -12.39
N ALA A 176 -8.37 -14.67 -11.17
CA ALA A 176 -8.64 -15.42 -9.94
C ALA A 176 -10.10 -15.89 -9.85
N VAL A 177 -11.05 -15.02 -10.24
CA VAL A 177 -12.49 -15.35 -10.30
C VAL A 177 -12.81 -16.29 -11.46
N ALA A 178 -12.06 -16.22 -12.57
CA ALA A 178 -12.21 -17.13 -13.69
C ALA A 178 -11.70 -18.56 -13.39
N LYS A 179 -10.71 -18.66 -12.50
CA LYS A 179 -10.04 -19.92 -12.15
C LYS A 179 -10.86 -20.81 -11.20
N HIS A 180 -11.71 -20.22 -10.37
CA HIS A 180 -12.44 -20.93 -9.31
C HIS A 180 -13.93 -20.60 -9.34
N ASP A 181 -14.79 -21.62 -9.41
CA ASP A 181 -16.25 -21.46 -9.37
C ASP A 181 -16.77 -20.95 -8.02
N LYS A 182 -16.01 -21.15 -6.93
CA LYS A 182 -16.41 -20.73 -5.58
C LYS A 182 -15.22 -20.08 -4.89
N LEU A 183 -15.29 -18.77 -4.75
CA LEU A 183 -14.19 -17.95 -4.26
C LEU A 183 -14.63 -17.16 -3.03
N MET A 184 -13.81 -17.17 -1.99
CA MET A 184 -13.94 -16.27 -0.85
C MET A 184 -12.77 -15.29 -0.88
N ILE A 185 -13.09 -14.02 -1.09
CA ILE A 185 -12.11 -12.94 -1.22
C ILE A 185 -11.97 -12.26 0.15
N LEU A 186 -10.80 -12.45 0.74
CA LEU A 186 -10.35 -11.84 1.97
C LEU A 186 -9.55 -10.56 1.70
N GLY A 187 -9.42 -9.73 2.72
CA GLY A 187 -8.52 -8.57 2.66
C GLY A 187 -8.73 -7.63 3.83
N LYS A 188 -7.77 -6.72 4.02
CA LYS A 188 -7.81 -5.68 5.05
C LYS A 188 -8.99 -4.69 4.83
N PRO A 189 -9.40 -3.93 5.85
CA PRO A 189 -10.24 -2.75 5.67
C PRO A 189 -9.67 -1.81 4.60
N GLY A 190 -10.52 -1.27 3.73
CA GLY A 190 -10.09 -0.36 2.66
C GLY A 190 -9.44 -1.02 1.43
N ALA A 191 -9.15 -2.33 1.44
CA ALA A 191 -8.49 -3.03 0.33
C ALA A 191 -9.29 -3.11 -1.00
N GLY A 192 -10.54 -2.62 -1.02
CA GLY A 192 -11.33 -2.57 -2.26
C GLY A 192 -12.18 -3.82 -2.58
N LYS A 193 -12.44 -4.71 -1.60
CA LYS A 193 -13.29 -5.92 -1.78
C LYS A 193 -14.67 -5.61 -2.38
N THR A 194 -15.45 -4.74 -1.72
CA THR A 194 -16.76 -4.28 -2.22
C THR A 194 -16.65 -3.64 -3.59
N THR A 195 -15.63 -2.81 -3.81
CA THR A 195 -15.35 -2.14 -5.09
C THR A 195 -15.12 -3.15 -6.21
N PHE A 196 -14.35 -4.22 -5.93
CA PHE A 196 -14.10 -5.30 -6.86
C PHE A 196 -15.37 -6.11 -7.15
N SER A 197 -16.15 -6.47 -6.13
CA SER A 197 -17.43 -7.18 -6.29
C SER A 197 -18.42 -6.38 -7.15
N LYS A 198 -18.57 -5.08 -6.89
CA LYS A 198 -19.36 -4.16 -7.73
C LYS A 198 -18.85 -4.09 -9.17
N HIS A 199 -17.52 -4.07 -9.36
CA HIS A 199 -16.92 -4.07 -10.70
C HIS A 199 -17.27 -5.36 -11.46
N LEU A 200 -17.16 -6.54 -10.83
CA LEU A 200 -17.56 -7.82 -11.42
C LEU A 200 -19.02 -7.79 -11.88
N ALA A 201 -19.93 -7.28 -11.05
CA ALA A 201 -21.35 -7.15 -11.39
C ALA A 201 -21.55 -6.29 -12.64
N ILE A 202 -20.88 -5.13 -12.73
CA ILE A 202 -20.98 -4.23 -13.88
C ILE A 202 -20.40 -4.86 -15.15
N GLN A 203 -19.21 -5.48 -15.07
CA GLN A 203 -18.59 -6.10 -16.25
C GLN A 203 -19.40 -7.29 -16.75
N CYS A 204 -19.98 -8.07 -15.83
CA CYS A 204 -20.91 -9.15 -16.14
C CYS A 204 -22.17 -8.63 -16.82
N ASN A 205 -22.78 -7.59 -16.27
CA ASN A 205 -23.98 -7.01 -16.87
C ASN A 205 -23.73 -6.37 -18.25
N ARG A 206 -22.51 -5.88 -18.50
CA ARG A 206 -22.05 -5.37 -19.80
C ARG A 206 -21.59 -6.47 -20.76
N GLY A 207 -21.44 -7.70 -20.30
CA GLY A 207 -21.04 -8.84 -21.12
C GLY A 207 -19.55 -8.85 -21.45
N LYS A 208 -18.75 -8.07 -20.71
CA LYS A 208 -17.30 -8.04 -20.84
C LYS A 208 -16.61 -9.11 -19.99
N PHE A 209 -17.31 -9.59 -18.96
CA PHE A 209 -16.89 -10.70 -18.10
C PHE A 209 -18.06 -11.67 -17.99
N TYR A 210 -17.84 -12.99 -18.08
CA TYR A 210 -18.91 -13.99 -18.10
C TYR A 210 -20.17 -13.58 -18.91
N PRO A 211 -20.05 -13.38 -20.25
CA PRO A 211 -21.15 -12.87 -21.08
C PRO A 211 -22.40 -13.76 -21.08
N HIS A 212 -22.25 -15.02 -20.70
CA HIS A 212 -23.30 -16.01 -20.63
C HIS A 212 -23.98 -16.10 -19.24
N LEU A 213 -23.61 -15.26 -18.27
CA LEU A 213 -24.17 -15.25 -16.92
C LEU A 213 -24.91 -13.94 -16.62
N VAL A 214 -25.85 -13.99 -15.68
CA VAL A 214 -26.54 -12.84 -15.08
C VAL A 214 -25.89 -12.51 -13.72
N PRO A 215 -25.43 -11.27 -13.47
CA PRO A 215 -24.87 -10.92 -12.17
C PRO A 215 -25.97 -10.73 -11.11
N ILE A 216 -25.75 -11.28 -9.92
CA ILE A 216 -26.61 -11.12 -8.76
C ILE A 216 -25.75 -10.59 -7.62
N PHE A 217 -25.87 -9.29 -7.33
CA PHE A 217 -25.14 -8.62 -6.26
C PHE A 217 -26.02 -8.46 -5.02
N VAL A 218 -25.60 -9.06 -3.91
CA VAL A 218 -26.29 -9.01 -2.61
C VAL A 218 -25.31 -8.57 -1.53
N THR A 219 -25.68 -7.53 -0.81
CA THR A 219 -25.06 -7.12 0.46
C THR A 219 -25.57 -8.06 1.56
N LEU A 220 -24.66 -8.77 2.22
CA LEU A 220 -25.03 -9.74 3.26
C LEU A 220 -25.64 -9.08 4.48
N LYS A 221 -25.28 -7.81 4.74
CA LYS A 221 -25.94 -6.97 5.74
C LYS A 221 -27.42 -6.77 5.43
N ASP A 222 -27.77 -6.32 4.22
CA ASP A 222 -29.18 -6.06 3.87
C ASP A 222 -30.00 -7.36 3.80
N PHE A 223 -29.36 -8.48 3.46
CA PHE A 223 -29.97 -9.81 3.56
C PHE A 223 -30.21 -10.22 5.03
N ALA A 224 -29.27 -9.91 5.92
CA ALA A 224 -29.41 -10.19 7.34
C ALA A 224 -30.56 -9.35 7.95
N ASP A 225 -30.60 -8.05 7.64
CA ASP A 225 -31.58 -7.08 8.15
C ASP A 225 -32.97 -7.22 7.50
N ALA A 226 -33.15 -8.11 6.52
CA ALA A 226 -34.41 -8.27 5.79
C ALA A 226 -35.56 -8.73 6.69
N GLU A 227 -36.71 -8.02 6.60
CA GLU A 227 -37.93 -8.38 7.32
C GLU A 227 -38.35 -9.83 7.02
N LYS A 228 -38.80 -10.54 8.07
CA LYS A 228 -39.21 -11.95 8.03
C LYS A 228 -38.08 -12.94 7.71
N GLN A 229 -36.83 -12.48 7.62
CA GLN A 229 -35.63 -13.30 7.45
C GLN A 229 -35.79 -14.40 6.36
N PRO A 230 -36.11 -14.02 5.11
CA PRO A 230 -36.36 -14.97 4.02
C PRO A 230 -35.12 -15.83 3.72
N GLY A 231 -35.34 -16.96 3.02
CA GLY A 231 -34.24 -17.70 2.41
C GLY A 231 -33.54 -16.88 1.32
N LEU A 232 -32.26 -17.17 1.05
CA LEU A 232 -31.44 -16.36 0.12
C LEU A 232 -32.04 -16.28 -1.30
N LEU A 233 -32.67 -17.36 -1.79
CA LEU A 233 -33.35 -17.35 -3.10
C LEU A 233 -34.52 -16.38 -3.14
N ASP A 234 -35.39 -16.43 -2.12
CA ASP A 234 -36.59 -15.59 -2.05
C ASP A 234 -36.21 -14.12 -1.88
N TYR A 235 -35.15 -13.86 -1.11
CA TYR A 235 -34.56 -12.53 -1.01
C TYR A 235 -34.07 -12.01 -2.37
N ILE A 236 -33.31 -12.81 -3.13
CA ILE A 236 -32.82 -12.42 -4.46
C ILE A 236 -33.99 -12.12 -5.41
N VAL A 237 -34.98 -13.02 -5.50
CA VAL A 237 -36.13 -12.86 -6.40
C VAL A 237 -36.97 -11.63 -6.00
N GLY A 238 -37.15 -11.39 -4.70
CA GLY A 238 -37.85 -10.22 -4.19
C GLY A 238 -37.09 -8.91 -4.46
N THR A 239 -35.76 -8.94 -4.35
CA THR A 239 -34.88 -7.77 -4.51
C THR A 239 -34.88 -7.25 -5.94
N PHE A 240 -34.70 -8.14 -6.93
CA PHE A 240 -34.64 -7.79 -8.34
C PHE A 240 -36.01 -7.86 -9.05
N ARG A 241 -37.06 -8.31 -8.33
CA ARG A 241 -38.45 -8.40 -8.80
C ARG A 241 -38.64 -9.15 -10.13
N HIS A 242 -37.71 -10.04 -10.49
CA HIS A 242 -37.72 -10.75 -11.77
C HIS A 242 -37.86 -12.27 -11.59
N LYS A 243 -39.04 -12.80 -11.92
CA LYS A 243 -39.38 -14.23 -11.70
C LYS A 243 -38.44 -15.21 -12.41
N ALA A 244 -37.88 -14.83 -13.57
CA ALA A 244 -36.97 -15.70 -14.32
C ALA A 244 -35.61 -15.90 -13.63
N LEU A 245 -35.26 -15.11 -12.61
CA LEU A 245 -34.01 -15.30 -11.86
C LEU A 245 -33.92 -16.68 -11.21
N LYS A 246 -35.07 -17.22 -10.75
CA LYS A 246 -35.11 -18.58 -10.23
C LYS A 246 -34.65 -19.60 -11.28
N THR A 247 -35.18 -19.51 -12.51
CA THR A 247 -34.76 -20.36 -13.62
C THR A 247 -33.29 -20.15 -13.98
N ILE A 248 -32.81 -18.90 -13.99
CA ILE A 248 -31.40 -18.57 -14.27
C ILE A 248 -30.47 -19.24 -13.25
N ILE A 249 -30.79 -19.14 -11.95
CA ILE A 249 -30.01 -19.75 -10.87
C ILE A 249 -30.08 -21.29 -10.94
N GLU A 250 -31.26 -21.86 -11.18
CA GLU A 250 -31.44 -23.31 -11.32
C GLU A 250 -30.63 -23.90 -12.49
N GLN A 251 -30.45 -23.13 -13.57
CA GLN A 251 -29.68 -23.54 -14.75
C GLN A 251 -28.17 -23.25 -14.64
N GLY A 252 -27.67 -22.73 -13.52
CA GLY A 252 -26.25 -22.40 -13.37
C GLY A 252 -25.81 -21.17 -14.16
N ARG A 253 -26.74 -20.27 -14.52
CA ARG A 253 -26.49 -19.11 -15.38
C ARG A 253 -26.41 -17.80 -14.61
N ALA A 254 -26.15 -17.84 -13.31
CA ALA A 254 -25.95 -16.66 -12.47
C ALA A 254 -24.52 -16.56 -11.94
N LEU A 255 -23.97 -15.34 -11.91
CA LEU A 255 -22.78 -15.00 -11.12
C LEU A 255 -23.27 -14.44 -9.77
N ILE A 256 -23.10 -15.21 -8.69
CA ILE A 256 -23.57 -14.85 -7.35
C ILE A 256 -22.48 -14.11 -6.59
N LEU A 257 -22.71 -12.83 -6.27
CA LEU A 257 -21.78 -11.94 -5.59
C LEU A 257 -22.37 -11.57 -4.22
N LEU A 258 -21.78 -12.09 -3.15
CA LEU A 258 -22.20 -11.90 -1.76
C LEU A 258 -21.19 -11.01 -1.03
N ASP A 259 -21.53 -9.75 -0.81
CA ASP A 259 -20.61 -8.75 -0.27
C ASP A 259 -20.77 -8.55 1.24
N GLY A 260 -19.66 -8.51 1.97
CA GLY A 260 -19.59 -8.02 3.35
C GLY A 260 -20.06 -9.03 4.41
N LEU A 261 -19.56 -10.27 4.38
CA LEU A 261 -19.90 -11.28 5.40
C LEU A 261 -19.52 -10.81 6.82
N ASP A 262 -18.45 -10.04 6.95
CA ASP A 262 -18.01 -9.45 8.21
C ASP A 262 -18.92 -8.30 8.70
N GLU A 263 -19.83 -7.79 7.87
CA GLU A 263 -20.75 -6.71 8.21
C GLU A 263 -22.06 -7.21 8.82
N VAL A 264 -22.27 -8.54 8.82
CA VAL A 264 -23.41 -9.21 9.44
C VAL A 264 -23.27 -9.19 10.96
N ARG A 265 -24.37 -8.90 11.67
CA ARG A 265 -24.42 -8.91 13.13
C ARG A 265 -24.15 -10.31 13.68
N GLU A 266 -23.58 -10.37 14.87
CA GLU A 266 -23.24 -11.64 15.51
C GLU A 266 -24.47 -12.56 15.70
N GLU A 267 -25.62 -11.98 16.06
CA GLU A 267 -26.90 -12.68 16.24
C GLU A 267 -27.43 -13.34 14.95
N ASP A 268 -27.14 -12.76 13.79
CA ASP A 268 -27.59 -13.27 12.48
C ASP A 268 -26.55 -14.12 11.75
N SER A 269 -25.29 -14.07 12.21
CA SER A 269 -24.14 -14.71 11.54
C SER A 269 -24.39 -16.19 11.21
N GLN A 270 -24.86 -16.98 12.19
CA GLN A 270 -25.08 -18.42 11.99
C GLN A 270 -26.20 -18.71 10.98
N ARG A 271 -27.25 -17.88 10.96
CA ARG A 271 -28.36 -18.01 10.00
C ARG A 271 -27.87 -17.71 8.59
N VAL A 272 -27.12 -16.61 8.42
CA VAL A 272 -26.58 -16.20 7.12
C VAL A 272 -25.61 -17.23 6.57
N ILE A 273 -24.68 -17.76 7.38
CA ILE A 273 -23.74 -18.81 6.97
C ILE A 273 -24.51 -20.05 6.48
N LYS A 274 -25.45 -20.57 7.27
CA LYS A 274 -26.28 -21.73 6.88
C LYS A 274 -27.07 -21.47 5.60
N ALA A 275 -27.58 -20.26 5.41
CA ALA A 275 -28.29 -19.88 4.19
C ALA A 275 -27.36 -19.90 2.96
N ILE A 276 -26.13 -19.37 3.09
CA ILE A 276 -25.13 -19.38 2.02
C ILE A 276 -24.67 -20.81 1.71
N GLU A 277 -24.40 -21.63 2.72
CA GLU A 277 -24.02 -23.04 2.55
C GLU A 277 -25.11 -23.84 1.85
N GLY A 278 -26.35 -23.75 2.35
CA GLY A 278 -27.50 -24.44 1.76
C GLY A 278 -27.76 -24.00 0.32
N PHE A 279 -27.68 -22.69 0.06
CA PHE A 279 -27.89 -22.13 -1.28
C PHE A 279 -26.77 -22.53 -2.25
N SER A 280 -25.50 -22.41 -1.85
CA SER A 280 -24.35 -22.77 -2.69
C SER A 280 -24.22 -24.27 -2.91
N HIS A 281 -24.74 -25.10 -2.00
CA HIS A 281 -24.84 -26.54 -2.18
C HIS A 281 -25.95 -26.89 -3.20
N ARG A 282 -27.14 -26.31 -3.04
CA ARG A 282 -28.29 -26.55 -3.92
C ARG A 282 -28.04 -26.07 -5.35
N TYR A 283 -27.43 -24.91 -5.52
CA TYR A 283 -27.21 -24.26 -6.82
C TYR A 283 -25.74 -24.28 -7.24
N ARG A 284 -25.10 -25.44 -7.10
CA ARG A 284 -23.65 -25.66 -7.24
C ARG A 284 -23.02 -25.30 -8.59
N HIS A 285 -23.80 -25.15 -9.65
CA HIS A 285 -23.31 -24.84 -11.01
C HIS A 285 -23.13 -23.34 -11.27
N ASN A 286 -23.55 -22.48 -10.33
CA ASN A 286 -23.33 -21.04 -10.43
C ASN A 286 -21.96 -20.68 -9.86
N PRO A 287 -21.23 -19.74 -10.46
CA PRO A 287 -20.07 -19.14 -9.81
C PRO A 287 -20.47 -18.30 -8.59
N PHE A 288 -19.71 -18.42 -7.49
CA PHE A 288 -19.91 -17.69 -6.25
C PHE A 288 -18.66 -16.89 -5.88
N VAL A 289 -18.86 -15.64 -5.51
CA VAL A 289 -17.83 -14.79 -4.88
C VAL A 289 -18.39 -14.25 -3.57
N ILE A 290 -17.73 -14.57 -2.46
CA ILE A 290 -18.04 -14.03 -1.13
C ILE A 290 -16.93 -13.07 -0.74
N THR A 291 -17.25 -11.89 -0.22
CA THR A 291 -16.23 -11.00 0.36
C THR A 291 -16.32 -10.99 1.89
N CYS A 292 -15.15 -11.02 2.54
CA CYS A 292 -15.03 -10.94 3.99
C CYS A 292 -13.72 -10.26 4.39
N ARG A 293 -13.62 -9.72 5.59
CA ARG A 293 -12.33 -9.28 6.14
C ARG A 293 -11.48 -10.47 6.56
N ILE A 294 -10.16 -10.38 6.38
CA ILE A 294 -9.22 -11.48 6.63
C ILE A 294 -9.26 -12.02 8.07
N ALA A 295 -9.58 -11.15 9.03
CA ALA A 295 -9.60 -11.47 10.46
C ALA A 295 -11.01 -11.65 11.04
N ALA A 296 -12.05 -11.55 10.21
CA ALA A 296 -13.41 -11.70 10.66
C ALA A 296 -13.79 -13.18 10.71
N ARG A 297 -13.51 -13.84 11.84
CA ARG A 297 -13.84 -15.24 12.17
C ARG A 297 -13.27 -16.27 11.18
N GLU A 298 -12.93 -17.47 11.66
CA GLU A 298 -12.62 -18.61 10.78
C GLU A 298 -13.92 -19.16 10.18
N TYR A 299 -14.56 -18.38 9.30
CA TYR A 299 -15.64 -18.90 8.46
C TYR A 299 -15.03 -19.87 7.46
N THR A 300 -15.14 -21.16 7.77
CA THR A 300 -14.66 -22.23 6.90
C THR A 300 -15.82 -22.69 6.03
N PHE A 301 -15.83 -22.24 4.78
CA PHE A 301 -16.70 -22.80 3.77
C PHE A 301 -15.92 -23.86 3.00
N ASP A 302 -16.10 -25.14 3.35
CA ASP A 302 -15.31 -26.28 2.84
C ASP A 302 -15.12 -26.34 1.31
N LYS A 303 -16.07 -25.78 0.56
CA LYS A 303 -16.10 -25.82 -0.92
C LYS A 303 -15.65 -24.52 -1.58
N PHE A 304 -15.19 -23.53 -0.82
CA PHE A 304 -14.72 -22.25 -1.34
C PHE A 304 -13.20 -22.19 -1.29
N THR A 305 -12.60 -21.72 -2.39
CA THR A 305 -11.19 -21.36 -2.39
C THR A 305 -11.06 -19.99 -1.76
N GLU A 306 -10.22 -19.86 -0.73
CA GLU A 306 -9.95 -18.58 -0.11
C GLU A 306 -8.74 -17.90 -0.73
N VAL A 307 -8.87 -16.62 -1.03
CA VAL A 307 -7.80 -15.78 -1.59
C VAL A 307 -7.77 -14.42 -0.91
N GLU A 308 -6.67 -13.71 -0.99
CA GLU A 308 -6.50 -12.39 -0.36
C GLU A 308 -6.28 -11.30 -1.40
N ILE A 309 -6.95 -10.14 -1.27
CA ILE A 309 -6.63 -8.95 -2.08
C ILE A 309 -5.27 -8.40 -1.65
N ALA A 310 -4.36 -8.26 -2.60
CA ALA A 310 -3.06 -7.63 -2.40
C ALA A 310 -3.19 -6.11 -2.26
N ASP A 311 -2.30 -5.51 -1.47
CA ASP A 311 -2.11 -4.06 -1.44
C ASP A 311 -1.70 -3.55 -2.85
N PHE A 312 -2.09 -2.31 -3.18
CA PHE A 312 -1.74 -1.71 -4.46
C PHE A 312 -0.22 -1.60 -4.62
N ASP A 313 0.27 -1.94 -5.81
CA ASP A 313 1.62 -1.60 -6.24
C ASP A 313 1.69 -0.20 -6.87
N ASP A 314 2.91 0.28 -7.14
CA ASP A 314 3.16 1.60 -7.73
C ASP A 314 2.42 1.82 -9.06
N THR A 315 2.19 0.76 -9.85
CA THR A 315 1.46 0.86 -11.12
C THR A 315 -0.05 1.03 -10.90
N GLN A 316 -0.61 0.36 -9.89
CA GLN A 316 -2.00 0.51 -9.48
C GLN A 316 -2.21 1.90 -8.84
N ILE A 317 -1.28 2.38 -8.02
CA ILE A 317 -1.32 3.74 -7.45
C ILE A 317 -1.32 4.78 -8.57
N ALA A 318 -0.41 4.67 -9.55
CA ALA A 318 -0.35 5.58 -10.69
C ALA A 318 -1.62 5.53 -11.55
N THR A 319 -2.19 4.34 -11.76
CA THR A 319 -3.47 4.18 -12.47
C THR A 319 -4.62 4.87 -11.74
N PHE A 320 -4.72 4.66 -10.42
CA PHE A 320 -5.75 5.28 -9.60
C PHE A 320 -5.63 6.81 -9.62
N ALA A 321 -4.42 7.35 -9.41
CA ALA A 321 -4.18 8.79 -9.46
C ALA A 321 -4.49 9.37 -10.85
N GLY A 322 -4.08 8.67 -11.92
CA GLY A 322 -4.39 9.04 -13.31
C GLY A 322 -5.89 9.17 -13.56
N ASN A 323 -6.66 8.21 -13.06
CA ASN A 323 -8.11 8.19 -13.14
C ASN A 323 -8.76 9.30 -12.29
N TRP A 324 -8.32 9.45 -11.04
CA TRP A 324 -8.86 10.43 -10.09
C TRP A 324 -8.68 11.88 -10.57
N PHE A 325 -7.49 12.22 -11.06
CA PHE A 325 -7.12 13.59 -11.45
C PHE A 325 -7.35 13.90 -12.95
N LYS A 326 -7.91 12.97 -13.74
CA LYS A 326 -8.05 13.08 -15.20
C LYS A 326 -8.66 14.41 -15.67
N ASN A 327 -9.70 14.88 -14.98
CA ASN A 327 -10.45 16.10 -15.32
C ASN A 327 -10.33 17.18 -14.24
N LYS A 328 -9.28 17.14 -13.40
CA LYS A 328 -9.07 18.06 -12.29
C LYS A 328 -8.00 19.10 -12.62
N VAL A 329 -8.00 20.19 -11.84
CA VAL A 329 -7.00 21.27 -11.96
C VAL A 329 -5.60 20.72 -11.71
N VAL A 330 -5.46 19.99 -10.60
CA VAL A 330 -4.24 19.28 -10.22
C VAL A 330 -4.00 18.11 -11.17
N LYS A 331 -2.75 17.95 -11.63
CA LYS A 331 -2.37 16.88 -12.55
C LYS A 331 -1.92 15.62 -11.81
N PRO A 332 -2.22 14.41 -12.34
CA PRO A 332 -1.75 13.16 -11.74
C PRO A 332 -0.23 13.11 -11.55
N LYS A 333 0.52 13.66 -12.52
CA LYS A 333 2.00 13.68 -12.48
C LYS A 333 2.52 14.44 -11.25
N THR A 334 1.92 15.59 -10.94
CA THR A 334 2.29 16.42 -9.78
C THR A 334 2.04 15.67 -8.46
N PHE A 335 0.89 14.99 -8.34
CA PHE A 335 0.59 14.15 -7.19
C PHE A 335 1.63 13.02 -7.03
N LEU A 336 1.96 12.30 -8.11
CA LEU A 336 2.91 11.19 -8.07
C LEU A 336 4.34 11.65 -7.77
N GLU A 337 4.75 12.81 -8.28
CA GLU A 337 6.05 13.43 -7.95
C GLU A 337 6.13 13.73 -6.45
N ARG A 338 5.14 14.43 -5.89
CA ARG A 338 5.07 14.72 -4.45
C ARG A 338 4.96 13.46 -3.58
N LEU A 339 4.27 12.43 -4.05
CA LEU A 339 4.14 11.17 -3.33
C LEU A 339 5.50 10.44 -3.26
N ASN A 340 6.25 10.41 -4.36
CA ASN A 340 7.58 9.79 -4.40
C ASN A 340 8.65 10.60 -3.62
N GLU A 341 8.45 11.90 -3.43
CA GLU A 341 9.29 12.71 -2.54
C GLU A 341 9.05 12.42 -1.06
N ASN A 342 7.96 11.72 -0.72
CA ASN A 342 7.53 11.50 0.66
C ASN A 342 7.20 10.02 0.93
N GLU A 343 8.25 9.22 1.12
CA GLU A 343 8.15 7.76 1.32
C GLU A 343 7.14 7.30 2.38
N PRO A 344 7.04 7.88 3.60
CA PRO A 344 6.05 7.43 4.58
C PRO A 344 4.60 7.75 4.19
N VAL A 345 4.37 8.77 3.34
CA VAL A 345 3.06 9.05 2.75
C VAL A 345 2.76 8.06 1.61
N LYS A 346 3.78 7.73 0.81
CA LYS A 346 3.70 6.70 -0.24
C LYS A 346 3.33 5.32 0.34
N GLU A 347 3.84 4.96 1.51
CA GLU A 347 3.46 3.74 2.23
C GLU A 347 1.93 3.63 2.41
N LEU A 348 1.27 4.73 2.79
CA LEU A 348 -0.17 4.75 3.02
C LEU A 348 -0.95 4.56 1.71
N ALA A 349 -0.40 5.01 0.58
CA ALA A 349 -1.03 4.94 -0.74
C ALA A 349 -1.25 3.50 -1.25
N SER A 350 -0.59 2.49 -0.67
CA SER A 350 -0.84 1.09 -1.04
C SER A 350 -2.22 0.59 -0.61
N ASN A 351 -2.86 1.25 0.37
CA ASN A 351 -4.25 0.99 0.73
C ASN A 351 -5.20 1.92 -0.06
N PRO A 352 -6.12 1.39 -0.89
CA PRO A 352 -7.00 2.22 -1.73
C PRO A 352 -7.83 3.26 -0.98
N LEU A 353 -8.24 2.96 0.26
CA LEU A 353 -8.98 3.91 1.10
C LEU A 353 -8.10 5.10 1.50
N LEU A 354 -6.87 4.83 1.94
CA LEU A 354 -5.91 5.86 2.33
C LEU A 354 -5.41 6.64 1.11
N LEU A 355 -5.19 5.98 -0.03
CA LEU A 355 -4.91 6.66 -1.29
C LEU A 355 -6.02 7.62 -1.69
N THR A 356 -7.29 7.25 -1.47
CA THR A 356 -8.41 8.16 -1.74
C THR A 356 -8.34 9.39 -0.84
N LEU A 357 -8.03 9.23 0.45
CA LEU A 357 -7.83 10.35 1.38
C LEU A 357 -6.69 11.27 0.95
N LEU A 358 -5.56 10.70 0.57
CA LEU A 358 -4.42 11.43 0.04
C LEU A 358 -4.82 12.23 -1.21
N CYS A 359 -5.60 11.63 -2.11
CA CYS A 359 -6.07 12.32 -3.31
C CYS A 359 -7.05 13.45 -2.98
N ILE A 360 -7.92 13.30 -1.98
CA ILE A 360 -8.85 14.34 -1.52
C ILE A 360 -8.08 15.50 -0.91
N ALA A 361 -7.18 15.24 0.04
CA ALA A 361 -6.39 16.28 0.71
C ALA A 361 -5.52 17.05 -0.29
N PHE A 362 -4.95 16.36 -1.27
CA PHE A 362 -4.10 16.98 -2.30
C PHE A 362 -4.88 17.77 -3.35
N GLU A 363 -6.15 17.44 -3.59
CA GLU A 363 -6.99 18.11 -4.59
C GLU A 363 -7.28 19.57 -4.24
N GLU A 364 -7.33 19.91 -2.95
CA GLU A 364 -7.64 21.25 -2.46
C GLU A 364 -6.50 22.26 -2.69
N SER A 365 -5.26 21.84 -2.49
CA SER A 365 -4.09 22.75 -2.47
C SER A 365 -3.01 22.43 -3.53
N GLY A 366 -3.03 21.23 -4.11
CA GLY A 366 -1.95 20.73 -4.97
C GLY A 366 -0.67 20.35 -4.21
N GLU A 367 -0.72 20.29 -2.88
CA GLU A 367 0.36 19.88 -1.99
C GLU A 367 -0.18 18.99 -0.86
N PHE A 368 0.69 18.19 -0.23
CA PHE A 368 0.31 17.51 1.02
C PHE A 368 0.34 18.48 2.20
N PRO A 369 -0.48 18.28 3.25
CA PRO A 369 -0.38 19.05 4.47
C PRO A 369 1.07 19.04 5.01
N ALA A 370 1.57 20.21 5.39
CA ALA A 370 2.93 20.34 5.90
C ALA A 370 3.10 19.58 7.22
N ASN A 371 2.08 19.58 8.08
CA ASN A 371 1.96 18.68 9.22
C ASN A 371 1.44 17.29 8.80
N ARG A 372 2.37 16.37 8.53
CA ARG A 372 2.04 14.97 8.21
C ARG A 372 1.32 14.24 9.35
N ALA A 373 1.49 14.66 10.61
CA ALA A 373 0.76 14.06 11.72
C ALA A 373 -0.75 14.28 11.58
N GLU A 374 -1.18 15.42 11.02
CA GLU A 374 -2.59 15.67 10.72
C GLU A 374 -3.10 14.73 9.64
N LEU A 375 -2.33 14.52 8.58
CA LEU A 375 -2.67 13.59 7.51
C LEU A 375 -2.83 12.15 8.03
N TYR A 376 -1.92 11.70 8.90
CA TYR A 376 -2.01 10.37 9.52
C TYR A 376 -3.22 10.27 10.45
N LYS A 377 -3.52 11.34 11.19
CA LYS A 377 -4.70 11.43 12.05
C LYS A 377 -6.00 11.38 11.25
N GLU A 378 -6.08 12.03 10.08
CA GLU A 378 -7.24 11.95 9.19
C GLU A 378 -7.43 10.53 8.64
N GLY A 379 -6.33 9.90 8.19
CA GLY A 379 -6.30 8.48 7.82
C GLY A 379 -6.80 7.57 8.94
N LEU A 380 -6.31 7.81 10.15
CA LEU A 380 -6.69 7.06 11.33
C LEU A 380 -8.16 7.27 11.71
N ASP A 381 -8.65 8.50 11.67
CA ASP A 381 -10.06 8.83 11.93
C ASP A 381 -10.99 8.18 10.89
N ALA A 382 -10.55 8.08 9.64
CA ALA A 382 -11.29 7.35 8.62
C ALA A 382 -11.39 5.85 8.95
N LEU A 383 -10.29 5.23 9.38
CA LEU A 383 -10.23 3.82 9.78
C LEU A 383 -10.96 3.53 11.10
N LEU A 384 -10.86 4.41 12.10
CA LEU A 384 -11.39 4.22 13.46
C LEU A 384 -12.84 4.68 13.63
N LYS A 385 -13.25 5.80 13.01
CA LYS A 385 -14.57 6.42 13.20
C LYS A 385 -15.50 6.24 12.00
N LYS A 386 -15.05 6.62 10.82
CA LYS A 386 -15.96 6.98 9.70
C LYS A 386 -16.39 5.78 8.86
N TRP A 387 -15.59 4.73 8.78
CA TRP A 387 -15.86 3.62 7.84
C TRP A 387 -17.03 2.72 8.26
N ASP A 388 -17.05 2.24 9.51
CA ASP A 388 -18.10 1.33 9.98
C ASP A 388 -19.41 2.09 10.33
N ALA A 389 -19.29 3.32 10.88
CA ALA A 389 -20.45 4.14 11.25
C ALA A 389 -21.29 4.56 10.03
N LYS A 390 -20.65 4.97 8.91
CA LYS A 390 -21.36 5.35 7.67
C LYS A 390 -22.04 4.19 6.97
N ARG A 391 -21.56 2.97 7.21
CA ARG A 391 -22.19 1.74 6.71
C ARG A 391 -23.27 1.22 7.66
N GLY A 392 -23.50 1.87 8.81
CA GLY A 392 -24.46 1.45 9.82
C GLY A 392 -24.16 0.05 10.37
N ILE A 393 -22.89 -0.32 10.47
CA ILE A 393 -22.44 -1.65 10.92
C ILE A 393 -22.41 -1.63 12.45
N GLN A 394 -23.18 -2.52 13.10
CA GLN A 394 -23.18 -2.70 14.55
C GLN A 394 -22.45 -4.00 14.90
N ARG A 395 -21.36 -3.89 15.69
CA ARG A 395 -20.57 -5.04 16.15
C ARG A 395 -20.53 -5.04 17.67
N TYR A 396 -21.08 -6.07 18.30
CA TYR A 396 -21.03 -6.24 19.74
C TYR A 396 -19.68 -6.83 20.15
N ASN A 397 -18.76 -6.01 20.66
CA ASN A 397 -17.48 -6.48 21.21
C ASN A 397 -17.02 -5.55 22.36
N PRO A 398 -16.34 -6.07 23.41
CA PRO A 398 -15.66 -5.25 24.43
C PRO A 398 -14.90 -4.05 23.86
N TYR A 399 -14.22 -4.22 22.73
CA TYR A 399 -13.49 -3.16 22.03
C TYR A 399 -14.39 -2.04 21.47
N GLY A 400 -15.62 -2.37 21.08
CA GLY A 400 -16.62 -1.40 20.63
C GLY A 400 -17.10 -0.44 21.74
N LYS A 401 -16.92 -0.83 23.01
CA LYS A 401 -17.25 0.01 24.18
C LYS A 401 -16.15 1.03 24.50
N LEU A 402 -14.94 0.87 23.97
CA LEU A 402 -13.87 1.83 24.16
C LEU A 402 -14.17 3.11 23.38
N SER A 403 -14.03 4.26 24.05
CA SER A 403 -14.00 5.55 23.36
C SER A 403 -12.84 5.59 22.37
N LEU A 404 -12.93 6.46 21.37
CA LEU A 404 -11.84 6.61 20.39
C LEU A 404 -10.49 6.85 21.07
N GLY A 405 -10.44 7.80 22.02
CA GLY A 405 -9.20 8.12 22.74
C GLY A 405 -8.59 6.88 23.40
N ARG A 406 -9.40 6.03 24.04
CA ARG A 406 -8.91 4.78 24.65
C ARG A 406 -8.39 3.77 23.63
N LYS A 407 -9.01 3.69 22.44
CA LYS A 407 -8.51 2.83 21.35
C LYS A 407 -7.13 3.30 20.88
N GLU A 408 -6.98 4.61 20.68
CA GLU A 408 -5.70 5.19 20.30
C GLU A 408 -4.65 5.03 21.40
N ASP A 409 -5.00 5.20 22.67
CA ASP A 409 -4.09 5.03 23.81
C ASP A 409 -3.59 3.58 23.92
N LEU A 410 -4.49 2.61 23.73
CA LEU A 410 -4.11 1.20 23.66
C LEU A 410 -3.10 0.94 22.52
N LEU A 411 -3.38 1.46 21.33
CA LEU A 411 -2.49 1.30 20.17
C LEU A 411 -1.16 2.02 20.37
N SER A 412 -1.17 3.23 20.95
CA SER A 412 0.02 3.98 21.37
C SER A 412 0.88 3.18 22.34
N LYS A 413 0.28 2.50 23.31
CA LYS A 413 1.02 1.69 24.28
C LYS A 413 1.71 0.49 23.63
N ILE A 414 0.99 -0.22 22.75
CA ILE A 414 1.52 -1.35 21.99
C ILE A 414 2.66 -0.86 21.08
N ALA A 415 2.42 0.22 20.35
CA ALA A 415 3.38 0.83 19.43
C ALA A 415 4.68 1.18 20.14
N TRP A 416 4.62 1.99 21.20
CA TRP A 416 5.79 2.37 21.99
C TRP A 416 6.59 1.15 22.43
N THR A 417 5.94 0.18 23.08
CA THR A 417 6.64 -0.94 23.71
C THR A 417 7.32 -1.84 22.68
N THR A 418 6.67 -2.06 21.54
CA THR A 418 7.22 -2.88 20.44
C THR A 418 8.29 -2.12 19.66
N PHE A 419 8.10 -0.82 19.40
CA PHE A 419 9.06 0.00 18.66
C PHE A 419 10.38 0.18 19.42
N GLU A 420 10.29 0.45 20.72
CA GLU A 420 11.43 0.63 21.62
C GLU A 420 12.33 -0.62 21.63
N ARG A 421 11.73 -1.81 21.56
CA ARG A 421 12.44 -3.10 21.50
C ARG A 421 12.94 -3.46 20.10
N GLY A 422 12.52 -2.74 19.06
CA GLY A 422 12.76 -3.11 17.67
C GLY A 422 11.91 -4.29 17.19
N ASP A 423 10.83 -4.61 17.90
CA ASP A 423 9.91 -5.70 17.60
C ASP A 423 8.87 -5.25 16.55
N TYR A 424 9.26 -5.27 15.28
CA TYR A 424 8.36 -4.97 14.16
C TYR A 424 7.33 -6.08 13.90
N PHE A 425 7.73 -7.33 14.19
CA PHE A 425 6.86 -8.49 14.22
C PHE A 425 6.85 -9.04 15.64
N PHE A 426 5.66 -9.32 16.18
CA PHE A 426 5.49 -9.78 17.54
C PHE A 426 4.48 -10.91 17.61
N LYS A 427 4.61 -11.78 18.63
CA LYS A 427 3.68 -12.90 18.82
C LYS A 427 2.32 -12.39 19.26
N GLN A 428 1.26 -13.11 18.89
CA GLN A 428 -0.11 -12.84 19.32
C GLN A 428 -0.21 -12.68 20.84
N ARG A 429 0.38 -13.61 21.60
CA ARG A 429 0.44 -13.54 23.08
C ARG A 429 1.06 -12.25 23.61
N THR A 430 2.04 -11.69 22.91
CA THR A 430 2.68 -10.43 23.31
C THR A 430 1.71 -9.26 23.14
N ALA A 431 0.98 -9.21 22.02
CA ALA A 431 -0.06 -8.21 21.81
C ALA A 431 -1.20 -8.34 22.84
N GLU A 432 -1.68 -9.57 23.08
CA GLU A 432 -2.68 -9.87 24.10
C GLU A 432 -2.24 -9.43 25.49
N GLN A 433 -0.98 -9.68 25.89
CA GLN A 433 -0.45 -9.21 27.17
C GLN A 433 -0.50 -7.69 27.33
N TYR A 434 -0.16 -6.93 26.29
CA TYR A 434 -0.27 -5.48 26.31
C TYR A 434 -1.72 -5.02 26.40
N ILE A 435 -2.62 -5.68 25.68
CA ILE A 435 -4.05 -5.41 25.72
C ILE A 435 -4.63 -5.71 27.10
N THR A 436 -4.32 -6.87 27.68
CA THR A 436 -4.70 -7.26 29.04
C THR A 436 -4.23 -6.25 30.06
N THR A 437 -2.96 -5.84 29.98
CA THR A 437 -2.38 -4.84 30.89
C THR A 437 -3.12 -3.51 30.79
N TYR A 438 -3.49 -3.09 29.58
CA TYR A 438 -4.24 -1.84 29.39
C TYR A 438 -5.68 -1.95 29.91
N ILE A 439 -6.42 -3.00 29.53
CA ILE A 439 -7.83 -3.19 29.89
C ILE A 439 -8.00 -3.36 31.40
N ARG A 440 -7.09 -4.06 32.07
CA ARG A 440 -7.12 -4.24 33.53
C ARG A 440 -7.15 -2.91 34.30
N ASN A 441 -6.59 -1.85 33.73
CA ASN A 441 -6.55 -0.53 34.35
C ASN A 441 -7.75 0.36 33.98
N LEU A 442 -8.73 -0.14 33.23
CA LEU A 442 -9.94 0.60 32.89
C LEU A 442 -11.01 0.51 33.99
N PRO A 443 -11.83 1.55 34.18
CA PRO A 443 -12.95 1.50 35.12
C PRO A 443 -13.92 0.36 34.80
N GLY A 444 -14.24 -0.48 35.80
CA GLY A 444 -15.16 -1.60 35.65
C GLY A 444 -14.57 -2.83 34.95
N ALA A 445 -13.24 -2.91 34.79
CA ALA A 445 -12.57 -4.08 34.27
C ALA A 445 -12.73 -5.29 35.21
N SER A 446 -12.82 -6.48 34.63
CA SER A 446 -12.80 -7.73 35.38
C SER A 446 -11.45 -7.90 36.09
N LEU A 447 -11.48 -8.45 37.31
CA LEU A 447 -10.27 -8.88 38.02
C LEU A 447 -9.93 -10.34 37.75
N ASP A 448 -10.80 -11.06 37.04
CA ASP A 448 -10.58 -12.45 36.64
C ASP A 448 -9.64 -12.52 35.43
N GLU A 449 -8.56 -13.30 35.56
CA GLU A 449 -7.53 -13.41 34.52
C GLU A 449 -8.00 -14.19 33.30
N GLU A 450 -8.86 -15.18 33.46
CA GLU A 450 -9.40 -15.93 32.32
C GLU A 450 -10.32 -15.04 31.48
N ALA A 451 -11.19 -14.26 32.12
CA ALA A 451 -12.01 -13.25 31.45
C ALA A 451 -11.16 -12.18 30.75
N LEU A 452 -10.11 -11.65 31.41
CA LEU A 452 -9.23 -10.65 30.81
C LEU A 452 -8.48 -11.20 29.59
N GLN A 453 -8.02 -12.45 29.65
CA GLN A 453 -7.35 -13.10 28.53
C GLN A 453 -8.31 -13.26 27.34
N LEU A 454 -9.54 -13.72 27.58
CA LEU A 454 -10.56 -13.86 26.55
C LEU A 454 -10.93 -12.51 25.92
N ASP A 455 -11.02 -11.46 26.75
CA ASP A 455 -11.29 -10.09 26.28
C ASP A 455 -10.13 -9.55 25.45
N SER A 456 -8.87 -9.86 25.82
CA SER A 456 -7.69 -9.42 25.08
C SER A 456 -7.61 -10.00 23.68
N GLU A 457 -7.93 -11.28 23.52
CA GLU A 457 -8.00 -11.96 22.21
C GLU A 457 -9.13 -11.36 21.36
N LYS A 458 -10.32 -11.16 21.95
CA LYS A 458 -11.46 -10.51 21.28
C LYS A 458 -11.15 -9.09 20.84
N VAL A 459 -10.37 -8.36 21.61
CA VAL A 459 -9.94 -6.99 21.30
C VAL A 459 -8.91 -6.98 20.19
N LEU A 460 -7.89 -7.86 20.23
CA LEU A 460 -6.91 -8.00 19.15
C LEU A 460 -7.59 -8.35 17.82
N ASN A 461 -8.46 -9.36 17.84
CA ASN A 461 -9.27 -9.76 16.68
C ASN A 461 -10.15 -8.60 16.18
N SER A 462 -10.65 -7.76 17.07
CA SER A 462 -11.41 -6.56 16.68
C SER A 462 -10.55 -5.48 16.06
N ILE A 463 -9.34 -5.23 16.57
CA ILE A 463 -8.41 -4.26 15.96
C ILE A 463 -8.08 -4.69 14.53
N GLU A 464 -7.77 -5.98 14.35
CA GLU A 464 -7.46 -6.55 13.06
C GLU A 464 -8.66 -6.51 12.10
N ALA A 465 -9.82 -6.99 12.55
CA ALA A 465 -11.01 -7.05 11.72
C ALA A 465 -11.62 -5.67 11.46
N GLN A 466 -11.66 -4.76 12.43
CA GLN A 466 -12.38 -3.47 12.28
C GLN A 466 -11.54 -2.41 11.60
N HIS A 467 -10.27 -2.30 11.96
CA HIS A 467 -9.44 -1.16 11.56
C HIS A 467 -8.25 -1.57 10.70
N GLY A 468 -7.79 -2.82 10.81
CA GLY A 468 -6.63 -3.31 10.09
C GLY A 468 -5.37 -2.53 10.45
N LEU A 469 -5.28 -2.02 11.68
CA LEU A 469 -4.12 -1.29 12.20
C LEU A 469 -3.07 -2.26 12.73
N LEU A 470 -3.50 -3.37 13.33
CA LEU A 470 -2.69 -4.56 13.58
C LEU A 470 -3.16 -5.66 12.63
N VAL A 471 -2.22 -6.42 12.06
CA VAL A 471 -2.53 -7.48 11.08
C VAL A 471 -1.70 -8.73 11.33
N ALA A 472 -2.31 -9.90 11.14
CA ALA A 472 -1.57 -11.17 11.14
C ALA A 472 -0.68 -11.26 9.89
N ARG A 473 0.61 -11.53 10.11
CA ARG A 473 1.62 -11.66 9.05
C ARG A 473 2.02 -13.12 8.80
N ALA A 474 1.83 -13.94 9.82
CA ALA A 474 1.91 -15.41 9.82
C ALA A 474 1.08 -15.92 11.01
N LYS A 475 0.89 -17.24 11.10
CA LYS A 475 0.05 -17.84 12.15
C LYS A 475 0.58 -17.48 13.54
N GLY A 476 -0.19 -16.69 14.29
CA GLY A 476 0.17 -16.22 15.63
C GLY A 476 1.25 -15.14 15.68
N ILE A 477 1.57 -14.50 14.55
CA ILE A 477 2.52 -13.40 14.43
C ILE A 477 1.82 -12.18 13.85
N TYR A 478 1.93 -11.07 14.57
CA TYR A 478 1.28 -9.79 14.30
C TYR A 478 2.30 -8.69 14.04
N SER A 479 1.84 -7.63 13.41
CA SER A 479 2.55 -6.37 13.25
C SER A 479 1.55 -5.22 13.10
N PHE A 480 2.02 -3.98 13.11
CA PHE A 480 1.22 -2.90 12.53
C PHE A 480 0.99 -3.15 11.03
N SER A 481 -0.08 -2.60 10.45
CA SER A 481 -0.29 -2.74 8.99
C SER A 481 0.74 -1.99 8.18
N HIS A 482 1.21 -0.89 8.73
CA HIS A 482 2.18 0.04 8.15
C HIS A 482 3.14 0.54 9.23
N LEU A 483 4.42 0.72 8.88
CA LEU A 483 5.44 1.32 9.73
C LEU A 483 5.05 2.76 10.10
N THR A 484 4.50 3.54 9.15
CA THR A 484 3.96 4.88 9.42
C THR A 484 2.99 4.91 10.60
N PHE A 485 2.09 3.91 10.74
CA PHE A 485 1.19 3.85 11.89
C PHE A 485 1.91 3.43 13.19
N HIS A 486 2.88 2.53 13.10
CA HIS A 486 3.72 2.16 14.25
C HIS A 486 4.47 3.39 14.79
N GLU A 487 5.07 4.18 13.91
CA GLU A 487 5.78 5.43 14.23
C GLU A 487 4.83 6.50 14.78
N TYR A 488 3.67 6.71 14.14
CA TYR A 488 2.64 7.65 14.59
C TYR A 488 2.16 7.35 16.02
N PHE A 489 1.80 6.09 16.29
CA PHE A 489 1.30 5.71 17.62
C PHE A 489 2.40 5.77 18.68
N THR A 490 3.65 5.49 18.31
CA THR A 490 4.82 5.67 19.19
C THR A 490 5.02 7.14 19.53
N ALA A 491 4.99 8.03 18.53
CA ALA A 491 5.08 9.47 18.73
C ALA A 491 3.93 10.01 19.60
N ARG A 492 2.71 9.49 19.39
CA ARG A 492 1.56 9.86 20.21
C ARG A 492 1.73 9.46 21.68
N GLU A 493 2.25 8.27 22.00
CA GLU A 493 2.56 7.88 23.40
C GLU A 493 3.58 8.85 24.03
N VAL A 494 4.59 9.28 23.25
CA VAL A 494 5.56 10.27 23.70
C VAL A 494 4.85 11.54 24.14
N VAL A 495 3.98 12.09 23.29
CA VAL A 495 3.30 13.37 23.55
C VAL A 495 2.26 13.28 24.65
N THR A 496 1.47 12.21 24.71
CA THR A 496 0.32 12.11 25.63
C THR A 496 0.70 11.60 27.02
N VAL A 497 1.70 10.74 27.13
CA VAL A 497 2.06 10.08 28.40
C VAL A 497 3.47 10.46 28.87
N ARG A 498 4.45 10.48 27.97
CA ARG A 498 5.86 10.60 28.35
C ARG A 498 6.35 12.05 28.46
N GLN A 499 5.70 12.99 27.77
CA GLN A 499 6.13 14.39 27.72
C GLN A 499 6.17 15.04 29.12
N SER A 500 5.37 14.56 30.06
CA SER A 500 5.36 15.04 31.45
C SER A 500 6.48 14.45 32.33
N SER A 501 7.26 13.49 31.82
CA SER A 501 8.33 12.82 32.56
C SER A 501 9.68 13.13 31.94
N GLU A 502 10.48 13.90 32.67
CA GLU A 502 11.85 14.26 32.29
C GLU A 502 12.70 13.01 32.01
N ALA A 503 12.59 11.97 32.86
CA ALA A 503 13.31 10.71 32.66
C ALA A 503 12.90 9.99 31.37
N ALA A 504 11.62 10.06 30.99
CA ALA A 504 11.16 9.45 29.74
C ALA A 504 11.63 10.23 28.50
N LEU A 505 11.65 11.56 28.57
CA LEU A 505 12.22 12.40 27.51
C LEU A 505 13.74 12.15 27.36
N GLN A 506 14.48 12.01 28.47
CA GLN A 506 15.89 11.63 28.47
C GLN A 506 16.11 10.26 27.81
N GLY A 507 15.24 9.29 28.12
CA GLY A 507 15.21 7.99 27.46
C GLY A 507 14.99 8.12 25.95
N LEU A 508 14.02 8.93 25.52
CA LEU A 508 13.75 9.20 24.11
C LEU A 508 14.95 9.83 23.40
N VAL A 509 15.52 10.93 23.91
CA VAL A 509 16.64 11.63 23.25
C VAL A 509 17.90 10.77 23.18
N SER A 510 18.02 9.72 24.00
CA SER A 510 19.09 8.73 23.83
C SER A 510 19.12 8.09 22.44
N HIS A 511 17.99 8.10 21.72
CA HIS A 511 17.84 7.62 20.36
C HIS A 511 18.01 8.70 19.27
N VAL A 512 18.45 9.92 19.58
CA VAL A 512 18.55 11.05 18.62
C VAL A 512 19.41 10.74 17.39
N ALA A 513 20.40 9.86 17.53
CA ALA A 513 21.27 9.43 16.43
C ALA A 513 20.83 8.09 15.78
N ASP A 514 19.79 7.45 16.30
CA ASP A 514 19.21 6.24 15.71
C ASP A 514 18.24 6.64 14.59
N LYS A 515 18.58 6.26 13.35
CA LYS A 515 17.78 6.56 12.16
C LYS A 515 16.35 6.04 12.25
N ARG A 516 16.09 4.94 12.97
CA ARG A 516 14.75 4.36 13.14
C ARG A 516 13.81 5.33 13.85
N TRP A 517 14.33 6.11 14.80
CA TRP A 517 13.53 7.03 15.61
C TRP A 517 13.26 8.37 14.93
N ARG A 518 13.90 8.64 13.78
CA ARG A 518 13.85 9.94 13.11
C ARG A 518 12.41 10.43 12.87
N GLU A 519 11.54 9.56 12.35
CA GLU A 519 10.14 9.95 12.13
C GLU A 519 9.37 10.08 13.42
N VAL A 520 9.61 9.21 14.40
CA VAL A 520 8.95 9.28 15.72
C VAL A 520 9.21 10.65 16.35
N PHE A 521 10.45 11.14 16.29
CA PHE A 521 10.78 12.50 16.72
C PHE A 521 10.06 13.56 15.88
N LEU A 522 10.14 13.52 14.54
CA LEU A 522 9.45 14.51 13.68
C LEU A 522 7.95 14.59 13.99
N LEU A 523 7.29 13.45 14.16
CA LEU A 523 5.89 13.35 14.52
C LEU A 523 5.65 13.84 15.95
N ALA A 524 6.49 13.48 16.92
CA ALA A 524 6.33 13.91 18.29
C ALA A 524 6.44 15.45 18.41
N VAL A 525 7.45 16.06 17.75
CA VAL A 525 7.63 17.51 17.75
C VAL A 525 6.42 18.20 17.08
N ALA A 526 5.90 17.65 15.98
CA ALA A 526 4.74 18.19 15.27
C ALA A 526 3.40 17.99 16.00
N MET A 527 3.28 16.96 16.83
CA MET A 527 2.09 16.68 17.66
C MET A 527 2.10 17.42 19.00
N SER A 528 3.29 17.76 19.51
CA SER A 528 3.45 18.42 20.80
C SER A 528 2.83 19.82 20.81
N PRO A 529 2.00 20.17 21.82
CA PRO A 529 1.53 21.55 22.00
C PRO A 529 2.67 22.55 22.22
N ASN A 530 3.77 22.09 22.82
CA ASN A 530 5.02 22.81 22.97
C ASN A 530 6.19 21.81 22.89
N ALA A 531 7.11 22.02 21.96
CA ALA A 531 8.26 21.14 21.74
C ALA A 531 9.57 21.63 22.38
N ASP A 532 9.57 22.75 23.10
CA ASP A 532 10.75 23.42 23.66
C ASP A 532 11.65 22.44 24.44
N ARG A 533 11.09 21.76 25.45
CA ARG A 533 11.88 20.86 26.30
C ARG A 533 12.48 19.70 25.52
N LEU A 534 11.71 19.10 24.61
CA LEU A 534 12.19 17.99 23.78
C LEU A 534 13.35 18.44 22.87
N LEU A 535 13.23 19.59 22.22
CA LEU A 535 14.26 20.13 21.32
C LEU A 535 15.54 20.54 22.08
N LEU A 536 15.40 21.13 23.28
CA LEU A 536 16.53 21.43 24.14
C LEU A 536 17.25 20.14 24.59
N LEU A 537 16.50 19.12 25.00
CA LEU A 537 17.07 17.83 25.37
C LEU A 537 17.77 17.13 24.19
N MET A 538 17.21 17.25 22.98
CA MET A 538 17.88 16.78 21.77
C MET A 538 19.21 17.52 21.59
N LYS A 539 19.24 18.85 21.75
CA LYS A 539 20.46 19.66 21.65
C LYS A 539 21.50 19.26 22.70
N GLU A 540 21.10 19.16 23.96
CA GLU A 540 21.93 18.69 25.08
C GLU A 540 22.56 17.32 24.75
N LYS A 541 21.75 16.37 24.27
CA LYS A 541 22.24 15.04 23.93
C LYS A 541 23.19 15.05 22.74
N ILE A 542 22.90 15.85 21.72
CA ILE A 542 23.74 15.99 20.52
C ILE A 542 25.11 16.57 20.88
N ASP A 543 25.16 17.63 21.68
CA ASP A 543 26.43 18.21 22.13
C ASP A 543 27.19 17.28 23.07
N GLY A 544 26.46 16.48 23.85
CA GLY A 544 27.01 15.40 24.68
C GLY A 544 27.77 14.33 23.87
N LEU A 545 27.44 14.12 22.58
CA LEU A 545 28.16 13.17 21.73
C LEU A 545 29.65 13.51 21.58
N VAL A 546 29.98 14.80 21.57
CA VAL A 546 31.34 15.29 21.28
C VAL A 546 31.99 15.96 22.48
N ALA A 547 31.31 16.03 23.63
CA ALA A 547 31.73 16.80 24.80
C ALA A 547 33.09 16.34 25.37
N GLU A 548 33.34 15.04 25.37
CA GLU A 548 34.55 14.42 25.95
C GLU A 548 35.72 14.32 24.95
N ASP A 549 35.49 14.53 23.65
CA ASP A 549 36.54 14.43 22.63
C ASP A 549 37.26 15.77 22.44
N GLU A 550 38.46 15.89 23.02
CA GLU A 550 39.25 17.12 22.96
C GLU A 550 39.59 17.58 21.54
N ARG A 551 39.83 16.65 20.59
CA ARG A 551 40.18 17.03 19.21
C ARG A 551 38.99 17.59 18.47
N ILE A 552 37.81 16.99 18.65
CA ILE A 552 36.56 17.51 18.09
C ILE A 552 36.22 18.86 18.73
N GLN A 553 36.42 19.03 20.04
CA GLN A 553 36.21 20.32 20.72
C GLN A 553 37.16 21.41 20.22
N GLN A 554 38.45 21.11 20.01
CA GLN A 554 39.41 22.05 19.40
C GLN A 554 38.98 22.44 17.98
N TRP A 555 38.50 21.46 17.20
CA TRP A 555 37.99 21.68 15.86
C TRP A 555 36.74 22.57 15.83
N LEU A 556 35.78 22.34 16.74
CA LEU A 556 34.61 23.21 16.91
C LEU A 556 35.02 24.62 17.34
N THR A 557 36.03 24.74 18.21
CA THR A 557 36.51 26.03 18.72
C THR A 557 37.13 26.84 17.60
N TRP A 558 37.97 26.20 16.80
CA TRP A 558 38.51 26.78 15.58
C TRP A 558 37.40 27.22 14.62
N GLY A 559 36.37 26.40 14.41
CA GLY A 559 35.23 26.73 13.56
C GLY A 559 34.50 27.99 14.03
N MET A 560 34.25 28.08 15.34
CA MET A 560 33.62 29.25 15.97
C MET A 560 34.48 30.52 15.84
N GLU A 561 35.78 30.44 16.17
CA GLU A 561 36.71 31.57 16.03
C GLU A 561 36.81 32.04 14.58
N LYS A 562 36.86 31.09 13.65
CA LYS A 562 36.88 31.39 12.23
C LYS A 562 35.58 32.08 11.80
N ALA A 563 34.42 31.61 12.25
CA ALA A 563 33.14 32.26 11.98
C ALA A 563 33.11 33.71 12.50
N ARG A 564 33.58 33.95 13.74
CA ARG A 564 33.66 35.30 14.33
C ARG A 564 34.63 36.23 13.59
N SER A 565 35.67 35.68 12.96
CA SER A 565 36.62 36.47 12.17
C SER A 565 36.05 37.00 10.84
N VAL A 566 34.84 36.57 10.46
CA VAL A 566 34.19 36.96 9.21
C VAL A 566 33.00 37.88 9.52
N ASP A 567 33.16 39.18 9.27
CA ASP A 567 32.20 40.24 9.60
C ASP A 567 30.92 40.17 8.74
N VAL A 568 29.88 39.48 9.22
CA VAL A 568 28.60 39.34 8.50
C VAL A 568 27.41 39.14 9.43
N SER A 569 26.35 39.92 9.20
CA SER A 569 25.02 39.68 9.75
C SER A 569 24.31 38.55 9.00
N TYR A 570 23.68 37.62 9.73
CA TYR A 570 22.91 36.52 9.17
C TYR A 570 21.44 36.61 9.56
N THR A 571 20.54 36.14 8.68
CA THR A 571 19.14 35.91 9.04
C THR A 571 18.89 34.41 9.26
N PRO A 572 17.96 34.01 10.14
CA PRO A 572 17.59 32.60 10.33
C PRO A 572 17.13 31.88 9.04
N GLU A 573 16.55 32.59 8.07
CA GLU A 573 16.12 32.03 6.77
C GLU A 573 17.30 31.62 5.87
N ASP A 574 18.41 32.35 5.93
CA ASP A 574 19.63 32.02 5.18
C ASP A 574 20.27 30.71 5.66
N ILE A 575 20.18 30.44 6.97
CA ILE A 575 20.66 29.21 7.60
C ILE A 575 19.80 28.02 7.15
N LYS A 576 18.47 28.19 7.15
CA LYS A 576 17.49 27.17 6.72
C LYS A 576 17.70 26.75 5.26
N LYS A 577 17.93 27.71 4.35
CA LYS A 577 18.17 27.46 2.92
C LYS A 577 19.48 26.72 2.67
N THR A 578 20.53 27.10 3.40
CA THR A 578 21.86 26.49 3.28
C THR A 578 21.88 25.06 3.83
N ALA A 579 21.23 24.80 4.96
CA ALA A 579 21.12 23.45 5.53
C ALA A 579 20.36 22.48 4.60
N ASN A 580 19.32 22.96 3.90
CA ASN A 580 18.57 22.16 2.92
C ASN A 580 19.34 21.88 1.62
N GLN A 581 20.09 22.86 1.10
CA GLN A 581 20.86 22.69 -0.15
C GLN A 581 22.09 21.79 0.00
N LEU A 582 22.66 21.67 1.21
CA LEU A 582 23.83 20.83 1.50
C LEU A 582 23.48 19.37 1.80
N GLY A 583 22.24 18.96 1.53
CA GLY A 583 21.76 17.57 1.67
C GLY A 583 22.48 16.52 0.82
N PHE A 584 23.44 16.90 -0.04
CA PHE A 584 24.22 16.01 -0.89
C PHE A 584 25.74 16.25 -0.73
N ALA A 585 26.38 15.68 0.29
CA ALA A 585 27.81 15.34 0.24
C ALA A 585 28.23 14.43 1.41
N PRO A 586 28.25 13.11 1.22
CA PRO A 586 28.95 12.20 2.13
C PRO A 586 30.40 12.10 1.68
N LYS A 587 31.29 12.86 2.34
CA LYS A 587 32.71 12.54 2.62
C LYS A 587 33.51 13.83 2.84
N LYS A 588 33.84 14.05 4.12
CA LYS A 588 34.76 15.08 4.64
C LYS A 588 34.26 16.52 4.42
N GLU A 589 34.62 17.40 5.36
CA GLU A 589 34.59 18.87 5.24
C GLU A 589 33.36 19.63 5.79
N LEU A 590 33.29 19.74 7.13
CA LEU A 590 32.59 20.88 7.78
C LEU A 590 33.30 22.22 7.52
N SER A 591 34.55 22.20 7.04
CA SER A 591 35.26 23.37 6.51
C SER A 591 34.58 23.91 5.24
N LEU A 592 34.04 23.01 4.40
CA LEU A 592 33.16 23.37 3.30
C LEU A 592 31.86 23.97 3.86
N PHE A 593 31.27 23.40 4.92
CA PHE A 593 30.10 23.96 5.60
C PHE A 593 30.34 25.35 6.20
N LEU A 594 31.43 25.61 6.93
CA LEU A 594 31.75 26.95 7.42
C LEU A 594 31.94 27.95 6.26
N SER A 595 32.51 27.50 5.15
CA SER A 595 32.64 28.32 3.94
C SER A 595 31.32 28.49 3.15
N LEU A 596 30.38 27.53 3.25
CA LEU A 596 29.09 27.50 2.54
C LEU A 596 27.94 28.12 3.35
N TYR A 597 27.98 28.00 4.68
CA TYR A 597 27.22 28.79 5.66
C TYR A 597 27.43 30.29 5.42
N LEU A 598 28.59 30.66 4.89
CA LEU A 598 28.92 32.02 4.44
C LEU A 598 28.59 32.28 2.97
N TYR A 599 28.33 31.27 2.13
CA TYR A 599 28.17 31.37 0.66
C TYR A 599 26.71 31.58 0.21
N PHE A 600 25.72 30.98 0.86
CA PHE A 600 24.32 31.00 0.36
C PHE A 600 23.40 32.05 1.01
N SER A 601 23.96 33.05 1.69
CA SER A 601 23.21 34.17 2.31
C SER A 601 22.65 35.22 1.32
N ARG A 602 22.16 34.79 0.14
CA ARG A 602 21.18 35.42 -0.77
C ARG A 602 21.28 34.80 -2.16
N THR A 603 20.21 34.16 -2.62
CA THR A 603 19.98 34.00 -4.07
C THR A 603 19.65 35.37 -4.66
N LEU A 604 20.39 35.72 -5.72
CA LEU A 604 20.22 36.90 -6.57
C LEU A 604 20.23 38.24 -5.81
N ASP A 605 21.40 38.65 -5.32
CA ASP A 605 21.98 39.91 -5.79
C ASP A 605 23.44 40.04 -5.33
N LEU A 606 24.32 40.27 -6.32
CA LEU A 606 25.71 40.74 -6.24
C LEU A 606 26.71 40.00 -5.33
N PHE A 607 27.57 39.19 -5.95
CA PHE A 607 29.05 39.27 -6.03
C PHE A 607 29.95 39.92 -4.94
N LEU A 608 29.50 40.46 -3.80
CA LEU A 608 30.30 41.45 -3.04
C LEU A 608 30.40 41.17 -1.53
N ASN A 609 30.97 40.01 -1.19
CA ASN A 609 31.83 39.94 -0.01
C ASN A 609 33.16 39.26 -0.38
N LEU A 610 34.14 40.05 -0.86
CA LEU A 610 35.42 39.53 -1.38
C LEU A 610 36.29 38.76 -0.34
N TYR A 611 35.99 38.81 0.97
CA TYR A 611 36.71 38.00 1.98
C TYR A 611 36.31 36.52 1.87
N ARG A 612 35.02 36.29 1.61
CA ARG A 612 34.40 34.96 1.53
C ARG A 612 34.81 34.25 0.25
N SER A 613 34.89 34.97 -0.86
CA SER A 613 35.39 34.41 -2.12
C SER A 613 36.84 33.97 -2.04
N LEU A 614 37.67 34.63 -1.22
CA LEU A 614 39.08 34.26 -1.06
C LEU A 614 39.27 32.97 -0.25
N ASP A 615 38.65 32.86 0.93
CA ASP A 615 38.70 31.61 1.74
C ASP A 615 38.10 30.43 0.98
N PHE A 616 36.95 30.63 0.35
CA PHE A 616 36.30 29.61 -0.49
C PHE A 616 37.19 29.22 -1.69
N SER A 617 37.83 30.19 -2.35
CA SER A 617 38.74 29.89 -3.48
C SER A 617 39.99 29.12 -3.03
N LEU A 618 40.59 29.47 -1.88
CA LEU A 618 41.73 28.76 -1.30
C LEU A 618 41.35 27.34 -0.91
N TYR A 619 40.15 27.17 -0.35
CA TYR A 619 39.62 25.88 0.03
C TYR A 619 39.35 24.99 -1.19
N HIS A 620 38.65 25.52 -2.20
CA HIS A 620 38.42 24.82 -3.46
C HIS A 620 39.71 24.49 -4.19
N LEU A 621 40.72 25.37 -4.13
CA LEU A 621 42.05 25.10 -4.66
C LEU A 621 42.68 23.90 -3.93
N SER A 622 42.72 23.91 -2.59
CA SER A 622 43.23 22.78 -1.80
C SER A 622 42.46 21.48 -2.08
N PHE A 623 41.13 21.52 -2.13
CA PHE A 623 40.29 20.36 -2.40
C PHE A 623 40.52 19.78 -3.80
N SER A 624 40.56 20.64 -4.82
CA SER A 624 40.85 20.21 -6.19
C SER A 624 42.24 19.56 -6.27
N LEU A 625 43.20 20.02 -5.48
CA LEU A 625 44.53 19.42 -5.42
C LEU A 625 44.58 18.09 -4.65
N ASP A 626 43.61 17.81 -3.77
CA ASP A 626 43.51 16.54 -3.06
C ASP A 626 42.71 15.48 -3.85
N LEU A 627 41.65 15.88 -4.56
CA LEU A 627 40.82 14.98 -5.37
C LEU A 627 41.54 14.50 -6.64
N PHE A 628 42.22 15.41 -7.35
CA PHE A 628 42.87 15.15 -8.64
C PHE A 628 44.27 14.51 -8.51
N VAL A 629 44.71 14.13 -7.32
CA VAL A 629 45.89 13.27 -7.14
C VAL A 629 45.54 11.79 -7.22
N SER A 630 44.25 11.44 -7.11
CA SER A 630 43.78 10.08 -7.35
C SER A 630 43.58 9.72 -8.82
N ILE A 631 43.55 10.72 -9.71
CA ILE A 631 43.34 10.58 -11.15
C ILE A 631 44.39 11.48 -11.83
N TYR A 632 45.33 10.90 -12.60
CA TYR A 632 46.58 11.48 -13.13
C TYR A 632 46.51 12.77 -14.00
N TYR A 633 45.60 13.73 -13.75
CA TYR A 633 45.47 14.95 -14.54
C TYR A 633 45.22 16.19 -13.67
N LEU A 634 46.08 17.21 -13.82
CA LEU A 634 45.85 18.56 -13.28
C LEU A 634 44.88 19.31 -14.21
N SER A 635 43.58 19.22 -13.92
CA SER A 635 42.50 19.81 -14.71
C SER A 635 42.59 21.36 -14.86
N PRO A 636 42.06 21.95 -15.95
CA PRO A 636 41.81 23.40 -16.08
C PRO A 636 41.11 24.04 -14.87
N SER A 637 40.38 23.27 -14.07
CA SER A 637 39.72 23.73 -12.84
C SER A 637 40.70 24.23 -11.77
N VAL A 638 41.81 23.53 -11.52
CA VAL A 638 42.82 23.93 -10.51
C VAL A 638 43.42 25.29 -10.87
N ASN A 639 43.66 25.50 -12.16
CA ASN A 639 44.23 26.72 -12.68
C ASN A 639 43.28 27.91 -12.60
N LEU A 640 41.99 27.68 -12.87
CA LEU A 640 40.95 28.68 -12.70
C LEU A 640 40.78 29.05 -11.21
N CYS A 641 40.90 28.07 -10.30
CA CYS A 641 40.89 28.32 -8.86
C CYS A 641 42.10 29.15 -8.44
N LEU A 642 43.32 28.77 -8.83
CA LEU A 642 44.55 29.45 -8.45
C LEU A 642 44.60 30.89 -8.96
N SER A 643 44.22 31.13 -10.23
CA SER A 643 44.19 32.48 -10.81
C SER A 643 43.19 33.38 -10.09
N ARG A 644 41.99 32.85 -9.80
CA ARG A 644 40.96 33.55 -9.02
C ARG A 644 41.45 33.87 -7.61
N THR A 645 42.12 32.92 -6.94
CA THR A 645 42.69 33.12 -5.61
C THR A 645 43.79 34.19 -5.60
N LEU A 646 44.66 34.20 -6.60
CA LEU A 646 45.70 35.23 -6.76
C LEU A 646 45.09 36.62 -6.99
N GLU A 647 44.05 36.72 -7.82
CA GLU A 647 43.37 37.99 -8.07
C GLU A 647 42.68 38.54 -6.81
N LEU A 648 42.00 37.67 -6.07
CA LEU A 648 41.30 38.03 -4.83
C LEU A 648 42.28 38.39 -3.70
N SER A 649 43.38 37.65 -3.55
CA SER A 649 44.41 37.94 -2.54
C SER A 649 45.10 39.28 -2.80
N LYS A 650 45.42 39.61 -4.07
CA LYS A 650 46.04 40.89 -4.45
C LYS A 650 45.25 42.10 -3.94
N LYS A 651 43.91 41.99 -3.95
CA LYS A 651 42.99 43.06 -3.54
C LYS A 651 42.85 43.20 -2.02
N ARG A 652 43.16 42.17 -1.22
CA ARG A 652 42.80 42.12 0.21
C ARG A 652 43.95 41.86 1.18
N ASP A 653 44.96 41.11 0.76
CA ASP A 653 46.07 40.73 1.60
C ASP A 653 47.33 40.60 0.74
N ARG A 654 48.11 41.69 0.68
CA ARG A 654 49.34 41.75 -0.12
C ARG A 654 50.39 40.75 0.36
N ALA A 655 50.41 40.43 1.66
CA ALA A 655 51.36 39.47 2.22
C ALA A 655 50.99 38.04 1.82
N LEU A 656 49.71 37.67 1.90
CA LEU A 656 49.20 36.40 1.38
C LEU A 656 49.38 36.30 -0.14
N HIS A 657 49.08 37.36 -0.89
CA HIS A 657 49.27 37.39 -2.34
C HIS A 657 50.71 37.09 -2.72
N HIS A 658 51.68 37.67 -2.01
CA HIS A 658 53.09 37.44 -2.26
C HIS A 658 53.50 35.97 -2.02
N GLU A 659 53.02 35.35 -0.94
CA GLU A 659 53.30 33.92 -0.67
C GLU A 659 52.60 32.98 -1.66
N LEU A 660 51.36 33.29 -2.06
CA LEU A 660 50.66 32.53 -3.11
C LEU A 660 51.33 32.70 -4.48
N GLN A 661 51.88 33.88 -4.79
CA GLN A 661 52.61 34.11 -6.03
C GLN A 661 53.92 33.30 -6.03
N LYS A 662 54.67 33.24 -4.92
CA LYS A 662 55.84 32.35 -4.78
C LYS A 662 55.49 30.88 -5.02
N LEU A 663 54.33 30.43 -4.52
CA LEU A 663 53.85 29.07 -4.76
C LEU A 663 53.48 28.87 -6.23
N ASN A 664 52.83 29.85 -6.85
CA ASN A 664 52.49 29.81 -8.27
C ASN A 664 53.74 29.80 -9.16
N ASP A 665 54.79 30.54 -8.82
CA ASP A 665 56.02 30.64 -9.60
C ASP A 665 56.87 29.35 -9.54
N LYS A 666 56.66 28.51 -8.52
CA LYS A 666 57.26 27.16 -8.42
C LYS A 666 56.64 26.16 -9.40
N LEU A 667 55.45 26.44 -9.93
CA LEU A 667 54.78 25.55 -10.88
C LEU A 667 55.48 25.65 -12.26
N PRO A 668 55.71 24.52 -12.95
CA PRO A 668 56.24 24.54 -14.31
C PRO A 668 55.37 25.40 -15.24
N LYS A 669 56.02 26.20 -16.10
CA LYS A 669 55.30 26.92 -17.16
C LYS A 669 54.68 25.89 -18.10
N ARG A 670 53.36 25.98 -18.34
CA ARG A 670 52.57 25.00 -19.11
C ARG A 670 52.99 24.90 -20.58
N LYS A 671 54.10 24.22 -20.86
CA LYS A 671 54.51 23.87 -22.23
C LYS A 671 54.34 22.39 -22.53
N ASN A 672 54.34 21.51 -21.52
CA ASN A 672 54.19 20.07 -21.69
C ASN A 672 53.43 19.44 -20.49
N GLU A 673 52.43 18.59 -20.76
CA GLU A 673 51.62 17.92 -19.71
C GLU A 673 52.43 16.85 -18.96
N GLU A 674 53.34 16.15 -19.65
CA GLU A 674 54.20 15.12 -19.04
C GLU A 674 55.18 15.70 -18.02
N GLU A 675 55.76 16.87 -18.29
CA GLU A 675 56.67 17.56 -17.36
C GLU A 675 55.92 18.01 -16.09
N LEU A 676 54.66 18.41 -16.22
CA LEU A 676 53.83 18.81 -15.09
C LEU A 676 53.46 17.60 -14.21
N ASP A 677 53.14 16.45 -14.83
CA ASP A 677 52.84 15.21 -14.10
C ASP A 677 54.08 14.69 -13.34
N GLN A 678 55.25 14.66 -14.00
CA GLN A 678 56.51 14.30 -13.34
C GLN A 678 56.86 15.26 -12.20
N TRP A 679 56.68 16.56 -12.40
CA TRP A 679 56.90 17.55 -11.36
C TRP A 679 55.93 17.38 -10.19
N TRP A 680 54.65 17.09 -10.45
CA TRP A 680 53.64 16.90 -9.41
C TRP A 680 53.89 15.62 -8.60
N LYS A 681 54.32 14.54 -9.23
CA LYS A 681 54.77 13.31 -8.55
C LYS A 681 55.95 13.56 -7.61
N ALA A 682 56.93 14.37 -8.05
CA ALA A 682 58.13 14.65 -7.27
C ALA A 682 57.92 15.73 -6.17
N ASN A 683 57.13 16.78 -6.46
CA ASN A 683 57.07 18.00 -5.64
C ASN A 683 55.67 18.32 -5.10
N GLY A 684 54.61 17.69 -5.60
CA GLY A 684 53.22 18.03 -5.28
C GLY A 684 52.84 17.84 -3.82
N LYS A 685 53.43 16.86 -3.11
CA LYS A 685 53.24 16.71 -1.66
C LYS A 685 53.80 17.91 -0.90
N ALA A 686 55.07 18.26 -1.13
CA ALA A 686 55.73 19.39 -0.49
C ALA A 686 55.06 20.73 -0.86
N TRP A 687 54.63 20.89 -2.11
CA TRP A 687 53.91 22.08 -2.55
C TRP A 687 52.56 22.23 -1.83
N ARG A 688 51.80 21.13 -1.65
CA ARG A 688 50.54 21.15 -0.88
C ARG A 688 50.75 21.47 0.59
N GLU A 689 51.80 20.93 1.20
CA GLU A 689 52.15 21.26 2.60
C GLU A 689 52.50 22.75 2.73
N GLN A 690 53.19 23.33 1.75
CA GLN A 690 53.47 24.77 1.72
C GLN A 690 52.20 25.61 1.48
N LEU A 691 51.32 25.22 0.55
CA LEU A 691 50.02 25.88 0.37
C LEU A 691 49.20 25.81 1.65
N ARG A 692 49.15 24.65 2.30
CA ARG A 692 48.46 24.45 3.57
C ARG A 692 49.04 25.34 4.68
N ALA A 693 50.37 25.42 4.79
CA ALA A 693 51.03 26.32 5.74
C ALA A 693 50.69 27.79 5.49
N VAL A 694 50.63 28.22 4.22
CA VAL A 694 50.20 29.56 3.84
C VAL A 694 48.72 29.79 4.20
N MET A 695 47.85 28.84 3.90
CA MET A 695 46.42 28.89 4.25
C MET A 695 46.20 28.99 5.77
N VAL A 696 46.94 28.21 6.56
CA VAL A 696 46.87 28.24 8.02
C VAL A 696 47.40 29.57 8.55
N LYS A 697 48.58 30.01 8.11
CA LYS A 697 49.24 31.23 8.61
C LYS A 697 48.43 32.49 8.35
N TYR A 698 47.94 32.68 7.13
CA TYR A 698 47.34 33.95 6.72
C TYR A 698 45.82 33.96 6.90
N ARG A 699 45.17 32.79 6.85
CA ARG A 699 43.71 32.70 6.81
C ARG A 699 43.13 31.80 7.90
N ASN A 700 43.97 31.13 8.69
CA ASN A 700 43.55 30.17 9.71
C ASN A 700 42.61 29.09 9.12
N ILE A 701 42.92 28.56 7.94
CA ILE A 701 42.16 27.49 7.26
C ILE A 701 43.09 26.38 6.75
N GLY A 702 42.55 25.18 6.51
CA GLY A 702 43.32 24.06 5.96
C GLY A 702 44.08 23.22 6.99
N HIS A 703 43.73 23.34 8.28
CA HIS A 703 44.30 22.51 9.35
C HIS A 703 44.11 21.01 9.11
N ASP A 704 45.17 20.25 9.35
CA ASP A 704 45.10 18.78 9.38
C ASP A 704 44.88 18.33 10.83
N TRP A 705 43.61 18.08 11.16
CA TRP A 705 43.19 17.70 12.51
C TRP A 705 43.59 16.28 12.91
N GLN A 706 44.15 15.49 11.99
CA GLN A 706 44.58 14.10 12.21
C GLN A 706 43.54 13.26 12.96
N LEU A 707 42.25 13.44 12.65
CA LEU A 707 41.17 12.70 13.29
C LEU A 707 41.30 11.20 12.98
N SER A 708 41.19 10.37 14.03
CA SER A 708 41.07 8.93 13.89
C SER A 708 39.79 8.55 13.11
N ASP A 709 39.69 7.32 12.64
CA ASP A 709 38.47 6.88 11.95
C ASP A 709 37.23 6.88 12.86
N GLU A 710 37.41 6.62 14.15
CA GLU A 710 36.36 6.76 15.17
C GLU A 710 35.92 8.21 15.32
N GLN A 711 36.87 9.16 15.41
CA GLN A 711 36.57 10.59 15.48
C GLN A 711 35.88 11.12 14.22
N ARG A 712 36.22 10.57 13.04
CA ARG A 712 35.55 10.91 11.78
C ARG A 712 34.09 10.45 11.79
N LYS A 713 33.82 9.21 12.25
CA LYS A 713 32.46 8.69 12.41
C LYS A 713 31.67 9.48 13.45
N LEU A 714 32.28 9.79 14.60
CA LEU A 714 31.65 10.58 15.65
C LEU A 714 31.28 11.99 15.16
N ARG A 715 32.17 12.64 14.42
CA ARG A 715 31.90 13.92 13.76
C ARG A 715 30.77 13.83 12.75
N GLU A 716 30.72 12.77 11.94
CA GLU A 716 29.63 12.54 10.97
C GLU A 716 28.29 12.32 11.68
N GLN A 717 28.29 11.56 12.78
CA GLN A 717 27.11 11.36 13.62
C GLN A 717 26.63 12.67 14.26
N TYR A 718 27.54 13.46 14.83
CA TYR A 718 27.22 14.79 15.38
C TYR A 718 26.62 15.71 14.32
N TRP A 719 27.18 15.69 13.10
CA TRP A 719 26.68 16.46 11.97
C TRP A 719 25.27 16.06 11.57
N GLU A 720 25.02 14.77 11.32
CA GLU A 720 23.70 14.27 10.94
C GLU A 720 22.66 14.52 12.04
N ALA A 721 23.04 14.41 13.31
CA ALA A 721 22.13 14.69 14.42
C ALA A 721 21.77 16.19 14.54
N ASN A 722 22.71 17.12 14.33
CA ASN A 722 22.39 18.55 14.26
C ASN A 722 21.53 18.91 13.05
N LYS A 723 21.82 18.31 11.88
CA LYS A 723 20.96 18.45 10.69
C LYS A 723 19.55 17.96 10.98
N PHE A 724 19.44 16.85 11.70
CA PHE A 724 18.16 16.30 12.11
C PHE A 724 17.42 17.20 13.10
N LEU A 725 18.09 17.72 14.13
CA LEU A 725 17.52 18.72 15.05
C LEU A 725 16.98 19.94 14.29
N MET A 726 17.71 20.41 13.27
CA MET A 726 17.25 21.50 12.41
C MET A 726 16.02 21.12 11.57
N GLN A 727 15.86 19.87 11.17
CA GLN A 727 14.64 19.42 10.53
C GLN A 727 13.46 19.45 11.49
N CYS A 728 13.64 19.04 12.75
CA CYS A 728 12.61 19.14 13.78
C CYS A 728 12.21 20.61 14.02
N LEU A 729 13.18 21.52 14.18
CA LEU A 729 12.92 22.96 14.33
C LEU A 729 12.18 23.60 13.13
N ASN A 730 12.38 23.04 11.95
CA ASN A 730 11.76 23.52 10.71
C ASN A 730 10.45 22.81 10.34
N SER A 731 10.05 21.80 11.12
CA SER A 731 8.75 21.16 11.01
C SER A 731 7.64 22.11 11.49
N GLU A 732 6.38 21.77 11.20
CA GLU A 732 5.21 22.47 11.75
C GLU A 732 5.02 22.13 13.23
N CYS A 733 5.97 22.55 14.06
CA CYS A 733 5.92 22.42 15.52
C CYS A 733 5.82 23.79 16.19
N TYR A 734 5.15 23.85 17.34
CA TYR A 734 5.27 25.00 18.22
C TYR A 734 6.59 24.93 19.01
N VAL A 735 7.43 25.95 18.81
CA VAL A 735 8.67 26.18 19.57
C VAL A 735 8.74 27.67 19.88
N SER A 736 9.06 28.04 21.12
CA SER A 736 9.22 29.43 21.52
C SER A 736 10.36 30.10 20.73
N ARG A 737 10.25 31.41 20.54
CA ARG A 737 11.25 32.18 19.79
C ARG A 737 12.59 32.14 20.50
N GLU A 738 12.57 32.15 21.83
CA GLU A 738 13.72 32.11 22.71
C GLU A 738 14.48 30.79 22.52
N VAL A 739 13.80 29.65 22.63
CA VAL A 739 14.41 28.32 22.44
C VAL A 739 14.91 28.14 21.01
N ARG A 740 14.12 28.57 20.01
CA ARG A 740 14.56 28.53 18.61
C ARG A 740 15.86 29.30 18.42
N GLN A 741 15.94 30.52 18.93
CA GLN A 741 17.15 31.34 18.84
C GLN A 741 18.32 30.76 19.63
N GLU A 742 18.07 30.17 20.80
CA GLU A 742 19.09 29.52 21.61
C GLU A 742 19.71 28.35 20.85
N ILE A 743 18.89 27.46 20.30
CA ILE A 743 19.38 26.33 19.51
C ILE A 743 20.11 26.84 18.28
N GLU A 744 19.51 27.73 17.48
CA GLU A 744 20.13 28.27 16.27
C GLU A 744 21.48 28.95 16.54
N LYS A 745 21.63 29.66 17.66
CA LYS A 745 22.89 30.31 18.06
C LYS A 745 23.95 29.35 18.58
N THR A 746 23.54 28.18 19.10
CA THR A 746 24.45 27.21 19.75
C THR A 746 24.76 25.99 18.89
N LEU A 747 24.20 25.88 17.68
CA LEU A 747 24.54 24.83 16.71
C LEU A 747 26.04 24.85 16.38
N PHE A 748 26.65 23.68 16.38
CA PHE A 748 28.06 23.48 16.02
C PHE A 748 29.05 24.32 16.87
N LEU A 749 28.67 24.72 18.08
CA LEU A 749 29.57 25.37 19.03
C LEU A 749 30.27 24.36 19.95
N PRO A 750 31.46 24.69 20.48
CA PRO A 750 32.12 23.88 21.51
C PRO A 750 31.24 23.76 22.76
N THR A 751 31.17 22.56 23.33
CA THR A 751 30.31 22.26 24.49
C THR A 751 30.68 23.13 25.70
N ARG A 752 31.96 23.50 25.87
CA ARG A 752 32.44 24.41 26.93
C ARG A 752 31.87 25.84 26.86
N THR A 753 31.27 26.22 25.73
CA THR A 753 30.69 27.56 25.51
C THR A 753 29.17 27.60 25.65
N VAL A 754 28.53 26.44 25.83
CA VAL A 754 27.08 26.30 25.95
C VAL A 754 26.75 26.00 27.42
N SER A 755 26.11 26.94 28.11
CA SER A 755 25.60 26.73 29.47
C SER A 755 24.11 26.36 29.41
N TYR A 756 23.76 25.12 29.71
CA TYR A 756 22.36 24.74 29.87
C TYR A 756 21.87 25.21 31.24
N ASN A 757 21.10 26.30 31.26
CA ASN A 757 20.45 26.75 32.49
C ASN A 757 19.26 25.83 32.78
N ALA A 758 19.46 24.85 33.66
CA ALA A 758 18.44 23.90 34.08
C ALA A 758 17.30 24.50 34.96
N ALA A 759 17.14 25.82 35.02
CA ALA A 759 16.31 26.47 36.05
C ALA A 759 15.37 27.59 35.56
N SER A 760 15.28 27.84 34.26
CA SER A 760 14.31 28.81 33.72
C SER A 760 13.39 28.09 32.74
N VAL A 761 12.08 28.16 32.99
CA VAL A 761 10.96 27.48 32.29
C VAL A 761 10.51 26.19 32.98
N ILE A 762 9.91 26.30 34.19
CA ILE A 762 8.54 25.81 34.53
C ILE A 762 8.05 26.61 35.74
N PRO A 763 6.76 27.02 35.85
CA PRO A 763 5.71 27.08 34.82
C PRO A 763 5.52 28.49 34.26
#